data_AF-A0A9K3LU90-F1
#
_entry.id   AF-A0A9K3LU90-F1
#
_cell.length_a   1.000
_cell.length_b   1.000
_cell.length_c   1.000
_cell.angle_alpha   90.00
_cell.angle_beta   90.00
_cell.angle_gamma   90.00
#
_symmetry.space_group_name_H-M   'P 1'
#
loop_
_entity.id
_entity.type
_entity.pdbx_description
1 polymer ?
#
loop_
_entity_poly.entity_id
_entity_poly.type
_entity_poly.pdbx_seq_one_letter_code
_entity_poly.pdbx_strand_id
1 'polypeptide(L)'
;MRQRSFLPFWLLSLHSSRYLVVHGEKNRKSNLRNSKHSSRIPATNGVVNFLPFLVENAGRTLGNGRKLHKNDSDVGTEEQKGKRMSTQARIGNGFERGHNRSIQQEKPPLNKRKVEVRNLTFQRCRNGGTQFVVQCTTGSEEHCYRELARANAVIVNELPNSDFFVVCVDTAEEKKLLNELTDVVDMEEDCIRTLSYLPELTKPVDRRELQSGQQIPYGAMMVNAPQFWQTKGDKGGSAKVCIIDTGLNIGHEDIQGAVFSGSTDSSVVADWDSDDAGHGTHVAGTIAAVDNNFGVVGVAPEAELLIVKVFEGANSQFTASSLVSALEECRKGGAKIINMSLGGPSSSVVERNKVNQLANQGIQLIAASGNSGDTSNPIEYPASYDKVISVAAVDEDRHTAIFSTHNNEVDVAAPGVDILSLTNACSTCYGLYSGTSMATPHVAGVFALLMSKYPTKSISQIREAIQESASDSGACGIDRMFGHGIVDVMAAAVYLESGVTAPEQNNCINTKITVTTDKWGSETSYIIRNSDGEVVYKNGPYSNQIKTYTDVFQLPDDCYEFELLDSYGDGICCEEGSGSFKVEYDGVEEVYNDSFLNGNSVKASFGCGSGGDVGGGSPPSCGNGILEDIEECDDGNQNNNDSCTNECKIAVCGDGIVGPGEQCDDGNNVNDDACRNDCTSALCGDGVVQSGEECDDGNNSNNDSCTNACKNARCGDAFLQPGEECDDGNGDNGDGCSSDCKVETISTSCQAGEVEVELVFQSDAYSYNENELYFYESTDQTNVGDIDFIWIGTKQGIESNKKYEMSACVDETKCYKFFFFDSYGDGLWGNDGLRLSWNGVEVLSVAPYEVGPKWDGGPAIYWTEDLGACS
;
A
#
# COMPACT_ATOMS: atom_id res chain seq x y z
N MET A 1 -47.24 6.79 -46.36
CA MET A 1 -46.83 6.81 -47.79
C MET A 1 -45.68 7.81 -47.94
N ARG A 2 -44.57 7.45 -48.62
CA ARG A 2 -44.09 8.08 -49.90
C ARG A 2 -44.26 9.60 -49.97
N GLN A 3 -43.25 10.43 -50.25
CA GLN A 3 -41.92 10.24 -50.89
C GLN A 3 -40.83 10.98 -50.05
N ARG A 4 -39.54 10.59 -49.95
CA ARG A 4 -38.47 10.33 -50.95
C ARG A 4 -38.15 11.57 -51.83
N SER A 5 -36.89 11.95 -52.12
CA SER A 5 -35.54 11.49 -51.73
C SER A 5 -34.48 12.53 -52.18
N PHE A 6 -33.20 12.35 -51.78
CA PHE A 6 -31.94 12.52 -52.56
C PHE A 6 -30.76 13.29 -51.89
N LEU A 7 -29.69 12.52 -51.62
CA LEU A 7 -28.26 12.88 -51.60
C LEU A 7 -27.79 13.42 -52.99
N PRO A 8 -26.64 14.11 -53.18
CA PRO A 8 -25.31 13.65 -52.70
C PRO A 8 -24.17 14.70 -52.43
N PHE A 9 -23.00 14.15 -52.04
CA PHE A 9 -21.60 14.65 -52.14
C PHE A 9 -21.30 15.90 -52.98
N TRP A 10 -20.40 16.78 -52.49
CA TRP A 10 -18.98 16.85 -52.90
C TRP A 10 -18.12 17.80 -52.02
N LEU A 11 -16.78 17.74 -52.16
CA LEU A 11 -15.79 18.53 -51.38
C LEU A 11 -15.55 19.95 -51.95
N LEU A 12 -15.10 20.91 -51.10
CA LEU A 12 -13.83 21.68 -51.29
C LEU A 12 -13.59 22.83 -50.26
N SER A 13 -12.60 22.63 -49.38
CA SER A 13 -11.43 23.49 -49.09
C SER A 13 -11.49 24.97 -48.58
N LEU A 14 -10.46 25.29 -47.78
CA LEU A 14 -9.79 26.59 -47.48
C LEU A 14 -10.31 27.56 -46.38
N HIS A 15 -9.43 27.76 -45.37
CA HIS A 15 -9.06 29.02 -44.71
C HIS A 15 -10.14 29.92 -44.04
N SER A 16 -10.03 30.12 -42.71
CA SER A 16 -9.11 31.15 -42.15
C SER A 16 -9.25 31.32 -40.63
N SER A 17 -8.13 31.60 -39.95
CA SER A 17 -8.10 31.89 -38.50
C SER A 17 -8.52 33.33 -38.21
N ARG A 18 -9.29 33.56 -37.13
CA ARG A 18 -9.40 34.88 -36.48
C ARG A 18 -9.47 34.78 -34.95
N TYR A 19 -8.72 35.67 -34.31
CA TYR A 19 -8.80 35.95 -32.87
C TYR A 19 -10.17 36.53 -32.51
N LEU A 20 -10.64 36.24 -31.28
CA LEU A 20 -11.65 37.04 -30.61
C LEU A 20 -10.96 37.95 -29.58
N VAL A 21 -11.39 39.21 -29.51
CA VAL A 21 -10.97 40.19 -28.50
C VAL A 21 -12.25 40.78 -27.91
N VAL A 22 -12.35 40.83 -26.58
CA VAL A 22 -13.49 41.42 -25.87
C VAL A 22 -12.98 42.37 -24.77
N HIS A 23 -13.64 43.52 -24.62
CA HIS A 23 -13.39 44.50 -23.56
C HIS A 23 -13.96 44.02 -22.21
N GLY A 24 -13.58 44.55 -21.05
CA GLY A 24 -12.73 45.72 -20.78
C GLY A 24 -13.51 46.91 -20.21
N GLU A 25 -14.30 46.70 -19.14
CA GLU A 25 -15.03 47.76 -18.45
C GLU A 25 -14.26 48.42 -17.29
N LYS A 26 -14.72 49.60 -16.85
CA LYS A 26 -14.11 50.40 -15.76
C LYS A 26 -15.17 51.05 -14.88
N ASN A 27 -15.05 50.88 -13.57
CA ASN A 27 -15.36 51.85 -12.48
C ASN A 27 -14.99 51.17 -11.14
N ARG A 28 -14.69 51.85 -10.01
CA ARG A 28 -14.80 53.29 -9.65
C ARG A 28 -13.63 53.70 -8.73
N LYS A 29 -13.59 54.96 -8.26
CA LYS A 29 -12.46 55.58 -7.52
C LYS A 29 -12.61 55.50 -5.99
N SER A 30 -11.48 55.46 -5.28
CA SER A 30 -11.18 56.37 -4.15
C SER A 30 -9.65 56.52 -3.99
N ASN A 31 -9.17 57.39 -3.09
CA ASN A 31 -7.74 57.72 -2.94
C ASN A 31 -7.26 57.40 -1.52
N LEU A 32 -5.96 57.10 -1.33
CA LEU A 32 -5.05 57.99 -0.57
C LEU A 32 -3.55 57.61 -0.67
N ARG A 33 -2.74 58.58 -0.25
CA ARG A 33 -1.27 58.66 -0.15
C ARG A 33 -0.64 57.46 0.61
N ASN A 34 0.65 57.13 0.48
CA ASN A 34 1.80 58.05 0.35
C ASN A 34 3.06 57.44 -0.31
N SER A 35 4.08 58.27 -0.59
CA SER A 35 5.26 57.92 -1.42
C SER A 35 6.60 57.84 -0.67
N LYS A 36 7.52 56.97 -1.14
CA LYS A 36 8.97 57.19 -1.45
C LYS A 36 9.58 55.86 -1.96
N HIS A 37 10.36 55.77 -3.05
CA HIS A 37 11.71 56.29 -3.34
C HIS A 37 12.83 55.72 -2.42
N SER A 38 14.02 55.33 -2.93
CA SER A 38 14.44 55.02 -4.31
C SER A 38 15.84 54.37 -4.37
N SER A 39 16.00 53.35 -5.23
CA SER A 39 17.17 53.03 -6.09
C SER A 39 18.65 53.03 -5.60
N ARG A 40 19.37 52.01 -6.08
CA ARG A 40 20.78 51.97 -6.56
C ARG A 40 21.98 51.80 -5.60
N ILE A 41 22.67 50.67 -5.82
CA ILE A 41 24.14 50.46 -6.03
C ILE A 41 25.08 51.66 -5.75
N PRO A 42 26.20 51.41 -5.06
CA PRO A 42 27.50 51.50 -5.74
C PRO A 42 28.44 50.30 -5.47
N ALA A 43 29.50 50.18 -6.27
CA ALA A 43 30.60 49.23 -6.07
C ALA A 43 31.95 49.96 -6.13
N THR A 44 32.92 49.56 -5.31
CA THR A 44 34.31 50.06 -5.34
C THR A 44 35.29 49.09 -4.67
N ASN A 45 36.56 49.12 -5.10
CA ASN A 45 37.62 48.17 -4.73
C ASN A 45 38.34 48.50 -3.41
N GLY A 46 38.99 47.50 -2.81
CA GLY A 46 39.98 47.61 -1.72
C GLY A 46 40.96 46.42 -1.74
N VAL A 47 42.20 46.57 -1.26
CA VAL A 47 43.32 45.62 -1.48
C VAL A 47 44.32 45.61 -0.29
N VAL A 48 45.13 44.54 -0.16
CA VAL A 48 46.48 44.42 0.52
C VAL A 48 46.60 43.64 1.86
N ASN A 49 46.96 42.34 1.73
CA ASN A 49 48.06 41.55 2.36
C ASN A 49 48.19 41.13 3.86
N PHE A 50 48.90 39.98 4.01
CA PHE A 50 49.81 39.48 5.09
C PHE A 50 49.28 38.71 6.34
N LEU A 51 49.25 37.36 6.24
CA LEU A 51 50.12 36.34 6.91
C LEU A 51 50.72 36.58 8.32
N PRO A 52 51.22 35.53 9.05
CA PRO A 52 50.91 34.07 9.03
C PRO A 52 50.84 33.42 10.44
N PHE A 53 50.68 32.09 10.53
CA PHE A 53 51.41 31.26 11.51
C PHE A 53 51.79 29.88 10.92
N LEU A 54 52.89 29.28 11.38
CA LEU A 54 53.40 27.92 11.08
C LEU A 54 53.23 27.05 12.36
N VAL A 55 53.67 25.81 12.58
CA VAL A 55 54.63 24.82 12.02
C VAL A 55 53.95 23.42 12.26
N GLU A 56 54.25 22.25 11.69
CA GLU A 56 55.53 21.55 11.60
C GLU A 56 55.49 20.28 10.70
N ASN A 57 56.53 20.12 9.87
CA ASN A 57 57.32 18.92 9.44
C ASN A 57 56.87 17.50 9.86
N ALA A 58 57.15 16.38 9.14
CA ALA A 58 57.89 16.06 7.89
C ALA A 58 57.52 14.60 7.45
N GLY A 59 57.93 13.99 6.31
CA GLY A 59 58.65 14.47 5.12
C GLY A 59 59.56 13.39 4.46
N ARG A 60 59.46 13.21 3.12
CA ARG A 60 60.29 12.33 2.22
C ARG A 60 60.06 10.80 2.39
N THR A 61 60.41 9.89 1.46
CA THR A 61 61.12 9.95 0.16
C THR A 61 60.67 8.83 -0.82
N LEU A 62 61.05 8.93 -2.10
CA LEU A 62 60.98 7.87 -3.14
C LEU A 62 61.80 6.60 -2.79
N GLY A 63 61.39 5.43 -3.30
CA GLY A 63 62.19 4.19 -3.22
C GLY A 63 61.76 3.08 -4.20
N ASN A 64 62.68 2.63 -5.05
CA ASN A 64 62.54 1.41 -5.89
C ASN A 64 62.97 0.17 -5.09
N GLY A 65 62.28 -0.97 -5.22
CA GLY A 65 62.73 -2.21 -4.55
C GLY A 65 62.03 -3.50 -4.99
N ARG A 66 62.69 -4.31 -5.84
CA ARG A 66 62.38 -5.75 -5.99
C ARG A 66 63.16 -6.56 -4.95
N LYS A 67 62.58 -7.61 -4.35
CA LYS A 67 63.02 -9.03 -4.50
C LYS A 67 62.54 -10.02 -3.40
N LEU A 68 61.93 -11.11 -3.88
CA LEU A 68 62.22 -12.55 -3.59
C LEU A 68 61.91 -13.22 -2.23
N HIS A 69 61.66 -14.54 -2.38
CA HIS A 69 61.94 -15.67 -1.49
C HIS A 69 60.87 -16.13 -0.46
N LYS A 70 60.63 -17.45 -0.27
CA LYS A 70 60.89 -18.65 -1.12
C LYS A 70 60.16 -19.90 -0.55
N ASN A 71 60.28 -21.01 -1.28
CA ASN A 71 60.07 -22.43 -0.96
C ASN A 71 58.68 -22.97 -1.40
N ASP A 72 58.55 -23.94 -2.31
CA ASP A 72 59.22 -25.26 -2.54
C ASP A 72 58.60 -26.37 -1.67
N SER A 73 58.34 -27.60 -2.14
CA SER A 73 58.37 -28.23 -3.50
C SER A 73 57.17 -29.22 -3.61
N ASP A 74 56.98 -30.23 -4.47
CA ASP A 74 57.63 -30.99 -5.58
C ASP A 74 56.47 -31.80 -6.27
N VAL A 75 56.49 -32.59 -7.36
CA VAL A 75 57.38 -33.10 -8.43
C VAL A 75 56.43 -33.52 -9.60
N GLY A 76 56.76 -33.84 -10.86
CA GLY A 76 57.99 -33.87 -11.66
C GLY A 76 57.77 -34.65 -12.99
N THR A 77 58.59 -34.37 -14.03
CA THR A 77 59.07 -35.24 -15.15
C THR A 77 58.09 -36.14 -15.95
N GLU A 78 58.15 -36.33 -17.28
CA GLU A 78 59.17 -36.14 -18.35
C GLU A 78 58.56 -35.40 -19.59
N GLU A 79 59.24 -34.65 -20.46
CA GLU A 79 60.24 -35.00 -21.52
C GLU A 79 59.65 -35.91 -22.65
N GLN A 80 59.84 -35.74 -23.98
CA GLN A 80 60.87 -35.07 -24.82
C GLN A 80 60.40 -34.53 -26.20
N LYS A 81 61.06 -33.45 -26.67
CA LYS A 81 61.53 -33.11 -28.06
C LYS A 81 60.54 -33.08 -29.27
N GLY A 82 60.59 -32.10 -30.19
CA GLY A 82 61.34 -30.83 -30.19
C GLY A 82 61.68 -30.21 -31.57
N LYS A 83 62.33 -29.03 -31.50
CA LYS A 83 63.11 -28.29 -32.54
C LYS A 83 62.39 -27.53 -33.68
N ARG A 84 62.34 -26.20 -33.45
CA ARG A 84 62.44 -25.10 -34.43
C ARG A 84 63.45 -25.36 -35.57
N MET A 85 63.24 -24.75 -36.73
CA MET A 85 64.16 -23.72 -37.24
C MET A 85 63.55 -22.81 -38.32
N SER A 86 64.28 -21.76 -38.68
CA SER A 86 63.86 -20.59 -39.49
C SER A 86 64.71 -20.43 -40.74
N THR A 87 64.17 -19.87 -41.83
CA THR A 87 64.98 -19.12 -42.83
C THR A 87 64.16 -18.14 -43.67
N GLN A 88 64.83 -17.16 -44.27
CA GLN A 88 64.29 -16.22 -45.26
C GLN A 88 64.72 -16.61 -46.69
N ALA A 89 63.84 -16.43 -47.67
CA ALA A 89 64.16 -16.20 -49.09
C ALA A 89 62.96 -15.41 -49.69
N ARG A 90 63.07 -14.25 -50.35
CA ARG A 90 64.01 -13.64 -51.33
C ARG A 90 63.63 -13.95 -52.78
N ILE A 91 63.49 -12.88 -53.57
CA ILE A 91 62.90 -12.81 -54.91
C ILE A 91 63.80 -13.42 -55.99
N GLY A 92 63.21 -14.03 -57.02
CA GLY A 92 63.88 -14.39 -58.27
C GLY A 92 62.90 -14.52 -59.44
N ASN A 93 63.21 -13.91 -60.59
CA ASN A 93 62.44 -14.05 -61.83
C ASN A 93 62.94 -15.26 -62.66
N GLY A 94 62.04 -15.89 -63.41
CA GLY A 94 62.33 -16.92 -64.41
C GLY A 94 61.32 -16.86 -65.55
N PHE A 95 61.72 -17.23 -66.77
CA PHE A 95 60.96 -16.99 -68.01
C PHE A 95 60.98 -18.23 -68.91
N GLU A 96 59.95 -18.37 -69.77
CA GLU A 96 59.84 -19.20 -70.99
C GLU A 96 58.69 -20.26 -71.04
N ARG A 97 57.86 -20.12 -72.09
CA ARG A 97 57.26 -21.12 -73.03
C ARG A 97 56.86 -22.53 -72.50
N GLY A 98 55.67 -23.08 -72.74
CA GLY A 98 54.45 -22.57 -73.39
C GLY A 98 53.80 -23.55 -74.39
N HIS A 99 52.52 -23.89 -74.22
CA HIS A 99 51.71 -24.64 -75.20
C HIS A 99 50.22 -24.26 -75.13
N ASN A 100 49.54 -24.31 -76.29
CA ASN A 100 48.13 -23.90 -76.44
C ASN A 100 47.14 -24.98 -75.98
N ARG A 101 46.04 -24.56 -75.34
CA ARG A 101 44.69 -25.11 -75.59
C ARG A 101 43.57 -24.15 -75.17
N SER A 102 42.62 -23.96 -76.09
CA SER A 102 41.20 -23.58 -75.92
C SER A 102 40.81 -22.66 -74.75
N ILE A 103 40.36 -21.44 -75.09
CA ILE A 103 39.68 -20.50 -74.20
C ILE A 103 38.35 -21.10 -73.70
N GLN A 104 38.16 -21.12 -72.38
CA GLN A 104 36.88 -20.69 -71.79
C GLN A 104 37.17 -19.49 -70.88
N GLN A 105 36.24 -18.54 -70.83
CA GLN A 105 36.33 -17.40 -69.92
C GLN A 105 35.79 -17.80 -68.55
N GLU A 106 36.63 -18.47 -67.76
CA GLU A 106 36.44 -18.43 -66.30
C GLU A 106 36.50 -16.95 -65.87
N LYS A 107 35.40 -16.46 -65.27
CA LYS A 107 35.45 -15.18 -64.55
C LYS A 107 36.54 -15.32 -63.48
N PRO A 108 37.40 -14.31 -63.26
CA PRO A 108 38.41 -14.40 -62.21
C PRO A 108 37.72 -14.73 -60.88
N PRO A 109 38.33 -15.55 -60.01
CA PRO A 109 37.75 -15.87 -58.71
C PRO A 109 37.41 -14.55 -58.02
N LEU A 110 36.17 -14.43 -57.54
CA LEU A 110 35.65 -13.19 -56.98
C LEU A 110 36.55 -12.80 -55.80
N ASN A 111 37.41 -11.81 -56.06
CA ASN A 111 38.47 -11.42 -55.14
C ASN A 111 37.84 -11.07 -53.80
N LYS A 112 38.56 -11.32 -52.69
CA LYS A 112 38.10 -11.00 -51.33
C LYS A 112 38.02 -9.49 -51.10
N ARG A 113 37.06 -8.84 -51.76
CA ARG A 113 36.29 -7.79 -51.12
C ARG A 113 35.76 -8.44 -49.85
N LYS A 114 36.12 -7.89 -48.69
CA LYS A 114 35.21 -7.98 -47.56
C LYS A 114 33.84 -7.59 -48.10
N VAL A 115 32.80 -8.40 -47.83
CA VAL A 115 31.49 -7.79 -47.63
C VAL A 115 31.75 -6.75 -46.55
N GLU A 116 31.57 -5.48 -46.89
CA GLU A 116 31.88 -4.39 -45.98
C GLU A 116 30.78 -4.41 -44.93
N VAL A 117 30.93 -5.30 -43.93
CA VAL A 117 30.13 -5.34 -42.70
C VAL A 117 30.31 -3.98 -42.07
N ARG A 118 29.32 -3.15 -42.39
CA ARG A 118 29.24 -1.76 -42.04
C ARG A 118 28.53 -1.75 -40.72
N ASN A 119 29.26 -1.46 -39.64
CA ASN A 119 28.68 -0.95 -38.42
C ASN A 119 27.99 0.39 -38.77
N LEU A 120 26.76 0.25 -39.25
CA LEU A 120 25.81 1.28 -39.66
C LEU A 120 24.42 0.85 -39.15
N THR A 121 24.41 0.40 -37.88
CA THR A 121 23.20 0.41 -37.06
C THR A 121 22.51 1.77 -37.24
N PHE A 122 21.19 1.73 -37.32
CA PHE A 122 20.33 2.91 -37.55
C PHE A 122 20.45 3.69 -38.88
N GLN A 123 21.09 3.16 -39.93
CA GLN A 123 20.68 3.63 -41.26
C GLN A 123 19.27 3.14 -41.59
N ARG A 124 18.29 4.07 -41.57
CA ARG A 124 17.04 3.92 -42.34
C ARG A 124 17.40 3.51 -43.77
N CYS A 125 16.69 2.53 -44.31
CA CYS A 125 16.92 2.02 -45.66
C CYS A 125 16.81 3.12 -46.70
N ARG A 126 17.56 3.00 -47.79
CA ARG A 126 17.74 4.14 -48.69
C ARG A 126 16.48 4.31 -49.52
N ASN A 127 16.21 5.55 -49.91
CA ASN A 127 15.05 5.90 -50.72
C ASN A 127 13.68 5.57 -50.08
N GLY A 128 13.63 5.20 -48.80
CA GLY A 128 12.41 4.78 -48.11
C GLY A 128 12.13 3.27 -48.12
N GLY A 129 13.18 2.44 -48.25
CA GLY A 129 13.07 0.99 -48.08
C GLY A 129 12.63 0.53 -46.68
N THR A 130 12.39 -0.76 -46.54
CA THR A 130 11.92 -1.40 -45.31
C THR A 130 13.02 -2.30 -44.71
N GLN A 131 13.09 -2.37 -43.37
CA GLN A 131 13.98 -3.28 -42.65
C GLN A 131 13.28 -4.63 -42.42
N PHE A 132 14.01 -5.73 -42.63
CA PHE A 132 13.55 -7.09 -42.37
C PHE A 132 14.54 -7.83 -41.48
N VAL A 133 14.03 -8.66 -40.58
CA VAL A 133 14.82 -9.65 -39.84
C VAL A 133 14.71 -10.97 -40.58
N VAL A 134 15.84 -11.49 -41.05
CA VAL A 134 15.92 -12.68 -41.92
C VAL A 134 16.61 -13.80 -41.16
N GLN A 135 15.94 -14.95 -41.03
CA GLN A 135 16.57 -16.18 -40.53
C GLN A 135 17.25 -16.92 -41.67
N CYS A 136 18.50 -17.33 -41.47
CA CYS A 136 19.26 -18.12 -42.43
C CYS A 136 19.27 -19.63 -42.08
N THR A 137 19.46 -20.50 -43.07
CA THR A 137 19.69 -21.95 -42.84
C THR A 137 21.00 -22.18 -42.11
N THR A 138 21.06 -23.20 -41.24
CA THR A 138 22.26 -23.55 -40.47
C THR A 138 23.37 -24.12 -41.37
N GLY A 139 24.10 -23.21 -42.02
CA GLY A 139 25.38 -23.39 -42.68
C GLY A 139 26.39 -22.37 -42.17
N SER A 140 27.64 -22.43 -42.64
CA SER A 140 28.66 -21.46 -42.20
C SER A 140 28.23 -20.03 -42.53
N GLU A 141 28.33 -19.12 -41.57
CA GLU A 141 28.10 -17.66 -41.63
C GLU A 141 28.42 -17.02 -43.01
N GLU A 142 29.61 -17.33 -43.57
CA GLU A 142 30.09 -16.91 -44.91
C GLU A 142 29.13 -17.25 -46.07
N HIS A 143 28.18 -18.17 -45.87
CA HIS A 143 27.14 -18.56 -46.83
C HIS A 143 25.98 -17.56 -46.83
N CYS A 144 25.44 -17.22 -45.66
CA CYS A 144 24.34 -16.26 -45.53
C CYS A 144 24.72 -14.88 -46.10
N TYR A 145 25.92 -14.38 -45.80
CA TYR A 145 26.46 -13.18 -46.44
C TYR A 145 26.50 -13.25 -47.98
N ARG A 146 26.75 -14.43 -48.57
CA ARG A 146 26.78 -14.62 -50.03
C ARG A 146 25.39 -14.64 -50.63
N GLU A 147 24.42 -15.28 -50.00
CA GLU A 147 23.05 -15.40 -50.51
C GLU A 147 22.28 -14.09 -50.34
N LEU A 148 22.36 -13.43 -49.17
CA LEU A 148 21.80 -12.09 -48.97
C LEU A 148 22.37 -11.07 -49.97
N ALA A 149 23.68 -11.12 -50.24
CA ALA A 149 24.33 -10.28 -51.26
C ALA A 149 23.93 -10.64 -52.71
N ARG A 150 23.37 -11.82 -53.01
CA ARG A 150 22.78 -12.13 -54.33
C ARG A 150 21.42 -11.48 -54.52
N ALA A 151 20.63 -11.37 -53.45
CA ALA A 151 19.37 -10.63 -53.47
C ALA A 151 19.54 -9.10 -53.42
N ASN A 152 20.79 -8.59 -53.47
CA ASN A 152 21.17 -7.19 -53.31
C ASN A 152 20.78 -6.56 -51.95
N ALA A 153 20.41 -7.38 -50.96
CA ALA A 153 20.04 -6.94 -49.63
C ALA A 153 21.24 -6.33 -48.88
N VAL A 154 21.01 -5.21 -48.20
CA VAL A 154 22.06 -4.52 -47.43
C VAL A 154 21.95 -4.95 -45.97
N ILE A 155 22.88 -5.76 -45.48
CA ILE A 155 22.95 -6.12 -44.05
C ILE A 155 23.28 -4.86 -43.25
N VAL A 156 22.49 -4.63 -42.19
CA VAL A 156 22.52 -3.46 -41.30
C VAL A 156 23.04 -3.84 -39.92
N ASN A 157 22.64 -5.02 -39.42
CA ASN A 157 23.04 -5.56 -38.12
C ASN A 157 22.96 -7.11 -38.12
N GLU A 158 23.63 -7.74 -37.16
CA GLU A 158 23.65 -9.19 -36.91
C GLU A 158 23.22 -9.45 -35.46
N LEU A 159 22.20 -10.28 -35.24
CA LEU A 159 21.63 -10.41 -33.90
C LEU A 159 22.46 -11.35 -33.01
N PRO A 160 22.88 -10.91 -31.79
CA PRO A 160 23.89 -11.62 -31.00
C PRO A 160 23.58 -13.10 -30.73
N ASN A 161 24.54 -13.96 -31.07
CA ASN A 161 24.51 -15.42 -30.88
C ASN A 161 23.34 -16.12 -31.61
N SER A 162 23.01 -15.69 -32.83
CA SER A 162 21.85 -16.21 -33.58
C SER A 162 22.08 -16.24 -35.10
N ASP A 163 21.27 -17.03 -35.82
CA ASP A 163 21.29 -17.13 -37.29
C ASP A 163 20.42 -16.03 -37.98
N PHE A 164 20.16 -14.92 -37.28
CA PHE A 164 19.28 -13.83 -37.76
C PHE A 164 20.07 -12.57 -38.15
N PHE A 165 19.79 -12.06 -39.35
CA PHE A 165 20.41 -10.87 -39.94
C PHE A 165 19.35 -9.77 -40.13
N VAL A 166 19.66 -8.53 -39.76
CA VAL A 166 18.81 -7.37 -40.06
C VAL A 166 19.25 -6.80 -41.40
N VAL A 167 18.35 -6.75 -42.38
CA VAL A 167 18.63 -6.30 -43.74
C VAL A 167 17.71 -5.18 -44.19
N CYS A 168 18.25 -4.25 -44.98
CA CYS A 168 17.50 -3.24 -45.70
C CYS A 168 17.13 -3.70 -47.10
N VAL A 169 15.88 -3.44 -47.47
CA VAL A 169 15.28 -3.80 -48.76
C VAL A 169 14.64 -2.56 -49.36
N ASP A 170 15.29 -1.99 -50.38
CA ASP A 170 14.90 -0.71 -50.98
C ASP A 170 13.82 -0.86 -52.07
N THR A 171 13.60 -2.08 -52.60
CA THR A 171 12.66 -2.35 -53.69
C THR A 171 11.87 -3.67 -53.56
N ALA A 172 10.72 -3.73 -54.24
CA ALA A 172 9.88 -4.93 -54.26
C ALA A 172 10.52 -6.15 -54.97
N GLU A 173 11.42 -5.94 -55.92
CA GLU A 173 12.15 -7.04 -56.58
C GLU A 173 13.24 -7.60 -55.66
N GLU A 174 13.86 -6.79 -54.81
CA GLU A 174 14.78 -7.27 -53.76
C GLU A 174 14.03 -8.08 -52.69
N LYS A 175 12.84 -7.61 -52.25
CA LYS A 175 11.97 -8.40 -51.33
C LYS A 175 11.57 -9.74 -51.95
N LYS A 176 11.30 -9.77 -53.26
CA LYS A 176 11.00 -10.99 -54.00
C LYS A 176 12.22 -11.92 -54.11
N LEU A 177 13.40 -11.39 -54.45
CA LEU A 177 14.64 -12.16 -54.54
C LEU A 177 15.02 -12.79 -53.19
N LEU A 178 14.83 -12.08 -52.07
CA LEU A 178 14.99 -12.61 -50.73
C LEU A 178 14.06 -13.80 -50.47
N ASN A 179 12.76 -13.67 -50.80
CA ASN A 179 11.77 -14.75 -50.69
C ASN A 179 12.03 -15.95 -51.63
N GLU A 180 12.86 -15.79 -52.67
CA GLU A 180 13.25 -16.86 -53.60
C GLU A 180 14.58 -17.55 -53.20
N LEU A 181 15.26 -17.11 -52.12
CA LEU A 181 16.46 -17.77 -51.59
C LEU A 181 16.09 -19.04 -50.80
N THR A 182 16.57 -20.21 -51.25
CA THR A 182 16.39 -21.49 -50.55
C THR A 182 17.05 -21.59 -49.17
N ASP A 183 17.93 -20.64 -48.86
CA ASP A 183 18.68 -20.57 -47.61
C ASP A 183 18.12 -19.52 -46.63
N VAL A 184 17.00 -18.85 -46.98
CA VAL A 184 16.18 -18.08 -46.04
C VAL A 184 15.14 -19.00 -45.45
N VAL A 185 15.14 -19.16 -44.12
CA VAL A 185 14.19 -20.01 -43.38
C VAL A 185 12.91 -19.25 -43.05
N ASP A 186 13.06 -17.99 -42.67
CA ASP A 186 11.97 -17.09 -42.28
C ASP A 186 12.38 -15.63 -42.55
N MET A 187 11.41 -14.74 -42.75
CA MET A 187 11.64 -13.31 -42.94
C MET A 187 10.44 -12.50 -42.44
N GLU A 188 10.67 -11.72 -41.39
CA GLU A 188 9.68 -10.78 -40.83
C GLU A 188 10.11 -9.33 -41.02
N GLU A 189 9.14 -8.42 -41.03
CA GLU A 189 9.40 -6.97 -41.05
C GLU A 189 9.88 -6.52 -39.67
N ASP A 190 10.93 -5.70 -39.59
CA ASP A 190 11.52 -5.31 -38.31
C ASP A 190 10.60 -4.29 -37.60
N CYS A 191 9.71 -4.82 -36.76
CA CYS A 191 8.55 -4.09 -36.24
C CYS A 191 8.95 -2.93 -35.34
N ILE A 192 8.26 -1.80 -35.48
CA ILE A 192 8.55 -0.56 -34.74
C ILE A 192 8.10 -0.68 -33.27
N ARG A 193 8.88 -0.06 -32.39
CA ARG A 193 8.58 0.18 -30.97
C ARG A 193 8.63 1.67 -30.66
N THR A 194 7.80 2.13 -29.72
CA THR A 194 7.69 3.52 -29.25
C THR A 194 7.40 3.55 -27.75
N LEU A 195 7.70 4.67 -27.09
CA LEU A 195 7.38 4.89 -25.67
C LEU A 195 5.87 4.88 -25.42
N SER A 196 5.42 4.21 -24.36
CA SER A 196 4.00 4.10 -23.99
C SER A 196 3.59 5.26 -23.05
N TYR A 197 3.79 6.49 -23.52
CA TYR A 197 3.80 7.71 -22.70
C TYR A 197 2.73 8.74 -23.14
N LEU A 198 2.14 9.49 -22.21
CA LEU A 198 1.37 10.69 -22.50
C LEU A 198 2.17 11.94 -22.10
N PRO A 199 2.23 12.98 -22.96
CA PRO A 199 3.05 14.16 -22.69
C PRO A 199 2.65 14.86 -21.38
N GLU A 200 3.67 15.27 -20.62
CA GLU A 200 3.59 15.89 -19.29
C GLU A 200 2.38 16.84 -19.12
N LEU A 201 1.50 16.51 -18.17
CA LEU A 201 0.24 17.22 -17.93
C LEU A 201 0.43 18.50 -17.09
N THR A 202 1.47 18.52 -16.26
CA THR A 202 1.77 19.62 -15.34
C THR A 202 3.08 20.30 -15.72
N LYS A 203 3.65 21.12 -14.83
CA LYS A 203 5.00 21.66 -15.02
C LYS A 203 5.91 21.05 -13.96
N PRO A 204 7.18 20.77 -14.28
CA PRO A 204 8.15 20.36 -13.29
C PRO A 204 8.22 21.37 -12.14
N VAL A 205 8.05 20.89 -10.92
CA VAL A 205 8.19 21.66 -9.69
C VAL A 205 9.59 21.47 -9.12
N ASP A 206 10.20 22.57 -8.68
CA ASP A 206 11.46 22.51 -7.94
C ASP A 206 11.21 21.93 -6.53
N ARG A 207 12.18 21.20 -5.97
CA ARG A 207 12.11 20.70 -4.58
C ARG A 207 11.66 21.77 -3.57
N ARG A 208 12.02 23.04 -3.76
CA ARG A 208 11.66 24.16 -2.88
C ARG A 208 10.16 24.52 -2.91
N GLU A 209 9.41 23.97 -3.86
CA GLU A 209 7.95 24.13 -4.04
C GLU A 209 7.19 22.84 -3.66
N LEU A 210 7.89 21.71 -3.44
CA LEU A 210 7.36 20.53 -2.76
C LEU A 210 7.21 20.77 -1.25
N GLN A 211 6.41 19.92 -0.58
CA GLN A 211 6.27 19.94 0.87
C GLN A 211 7.62 19.70 1.59
N SER A 212 7.74 20.19 2.82
CA SER A 212 8.99 20.15 3.61
C SER A 212 9.31 18.74 4.14
N GLY A 213 9.98 17.94 3.33
CA GLY A 213 10.47 16.61 3.68
C GLY A 213 10.69 15.76 2.43
N GLN A 214 10.84 14.45 2.62
CA GLN A 214 10.63 13.49 1.54
C GLN A 214 9.16 13.09 1.51
N GLN A 215 8.61 12.94 0.31
CA GLN A 215 7.26 12.44 0.07
C GLN A 215 7.33 10.98 -0.36
N ILE A 216 6.36 10.19 0.09
CA ILE A 216 6.08 8.88 -0.50
C ILE A 216 5.02 9.15 -1.58
N PRO A 217 5.30 8.93 -2.89
CA PRO A 217 4.28 9.08 -3.92
C PRO A 217 3.10 8.13 -3.65
N TYR A 218 1.87 8.54 -3.96
CA TYR A 218 0.68 7.73 -3.69
C TYR A 218 0.79 6.33 -4.31
N GLY A 219 1.42 6.22 -5.49
CA GLY A 219 1.62 4.92 -6.14
C GLY A 219 2.54 3.96 -5.39
N ALA A 220 3.50 4.47 -4.60
CA ALA A 220 4.32 3.64 -3.72
C ALA A 220 3.52 3.18 -2.48
N MET A 221 2.58 4.01 -2.00
CA MET A 221 1.63 3.62 -0.95
C MET A 221 0.63 2.57 -1.44
N MET A 222 0.04 2.75 -2.62
CA MET A 222 -0.99 1.86 -3.17
C MET A 222 -0.50 0.43 -3.38
N VAL A 223 0.79 0.24 -3.73
CA VAL A 223 1.41 -1.10 -3.84
C VAL A 223 1.95 -1.65 -2.50
N ASN A 224 1.62 -1.00 -1.38
CA ASN A 224 2.02 -1.33 0.00
C ASN A 224 3.54 -1.40 0.28
N ALA A 225 4.35 -0.67 -0.49
CA ALA A 225 5.81 -0.64 -0.32
C ALA A 225 6.28 -0.14 1.07
N PRO A 226 5.71 0.94 1.66
CA PRO A 226 6.11 1.40 3.00
C PRO A 226 5.88 0.36 4.10
N GLN A 227 4.74 -0.34 4.05
CA GLN A 227 4.41 -1.41 4.99
C GLN A 227 5.39 -2.59 4.84
N PHE A 228 5.78 -2.94 3.62
CA PHE A 228 6.79 -3.96 3.37
C PHE A 228 8.17 -3.54 3.90
N TRP A 229 8.63 -2.31 3.64
CA TRP A 229 9.91 -1.82 4.17
C TRP A 229 9.94 -1.88 5.70
N GLN A 230 8.83 -1.52 6.36
CA GLN A 230 8.70 -1.51 7.82
C GLN A 230 8.62 -2.92 8.42
N THR A 231 7.81 -3.81 7.84
CA THR A 231 7.51 -5.15 8.42
C THR A 231 8.48 -6.22 7.97
N LYS A 232 8.97 -6.17 6.72
CA LYS A 232 9.92 -7.12 6.16
C LYS A 232 11.37 -6.65 6.27
N GLY A 233 11.63 -5.34 6.43
CA GLY A 233 12.98 -4.80 6.65
C GLY A 233 13.91 -4.95 5.44
N ASP A 234 13.36 -4.87 4.23
CA ASP A 234 14.09 -4.92 2.95
C ASP A 234 13.55 -3.83 2.01
N LYS A 235 14.46 -3.17 1.27
CA LYS A 235 14.19 -2.05 0.35
C LYS A 235 14.71 -2.29 -1.08
N GLY A 236 14.97 -3.56 -1.44
CA GLY A 236 15.42 -3.98 -2.76
C GLY A 236 16.94 -4.10 -2.91
N GLY A 237 17.73 -3.92 -1.84
CA GLY A 237 19.19 -3.74 -1.88
C GLY A 237 20.05 -4.87 -2.44
N SER A 238 19.46 -6.03 -2.79
CA SER A 238 20.15 -7.10 -3.54
C SER A 238 19.58 -7.39 -4.93
N ALA A 239 18.54 -6.66 -5.36
CA ALA A 239 17.96 -6.75 -6.70
C ALA A 239 18.68 -5.84 -7.70
N LYS A 240 18.64 -6.22 -8.98
CA LYS A 240 19.10 -5.39 -10.11
C LYS A 240 18.03 -5.30 -11.20
N VAL A 241 17.59 -4.08 -11.47
CA VAL A 241 16.53 -3.75 -12.43
C VAL A 241 17.15 -3.10 -13.67
N CYS A 242 16.91 -3.68 -14.84
CA CYS A 242 17.23 -3.05 -16.11
C CYS A 242 16.08 -2.13 -16.54
N ILE A 243 16.41 -0.96 -17.06
CA ILE A 243 15.44 0.01 -17.60
C ILE A 243 15.81 0.25 -19.08
N ILE A 244 14.94 -0.16 -20.00
CA ILE A 244 15.12 0.04 -21.45
C ILE A 244 14.29 1.26 -21.86
N ASP A 245 14.91 2.44 -21.94
CA ASP A 245 14.20 3.73 -22.02
C ASP A 245 15.03 4.89 -22.64
N THR A 246 14.80 6.15 -22.27
CA THR A 246 15.45 7.37 -22.79
C THR A 246 16.76 7.76 -22.09
N GLY A 247 17.19 7.01 -21.08
CA GLY A 247 18.39 7.27 -20.28
C GLY A 247 18.09 7.61 -18.82
N LEU A 248 19.07 8.16 -18.11
CA LEU A 248 18.92 8.65 -16.75
C LEU A 248 19.67 9.98 -16.57
N ASN A 249 19.00 11.00 -16.05
CA ASN A 249 19.63 12.23 -15.55
C ASN A 249 20.43 11.93 -14.26
N ILE A 250 21.67 11.44 -14.38
CA ILE A 250 22.54 11.16 -13.23
C ILE A 250 22.94 12.42 -12.44
N GLY A 251 22.59 13.61 -12.94
CA GLY A 251 22.76 14.88 -12.25
C GLY A 251 21.61 15.24 -11.30
N HIS A 252 20.53 14.44 -11.25
CA HIS A 252 19.42 14.68 -10.33
C HIS A 252 19.82 14.38 -8.87
N GLU A 253 19.39 15.20 -7.92
CA GLU A 253 19.85 15.08 -6.52
C GLU A 253 19.32 13.85 -5.79
N ASP A 254 18.08 13.43 -6.06
CA ASP A 254 17.44 12.25 -5.45
C ASP A 254 17.95 10.88 -5.96
N ILE A 255 18.88 10.86 -6.92
CA ILE A 255 19.58 9.64 -7.33
C ILE A 255 21.02 9.59 -6.79
N GLN A 256 21.47 10.62 -6.05
CA GLN A 256 22.82 10.69 -5.48
C GLN A 256 22.97 9.79 -4.25
N GLY A 257 23.26 8.52 -4.50
CA GLY A 257 23.42 7.50 -3.47
C GLY A 257 23.00 6.11 -3.96
N ALA A 258 22.11 6.06 -4.95
CA ALA A 258 21.75 4.83 -5.66
C ALA A 258 22.97 4.25 -6.39
N VAL A 259 22.98 2.92 -6.56
CA VAL A 259 23.96 2.24 -7.41
C VAL A 259 23.38 2.12 -8.81
N PHE A 260 24.02 2.76 -9.79
CA PHE A 260 23.58 2.68 -11.18
C PHE A 260 24.74 2.46 -12.15
N SER A 261 24.43 1.76 -13.24
CA SER A 261 25.30 1.53 -14.39
C SER A 261 24.46 1.58 -15.68
N GLY A 262 25.09 1.54 -16.85
CA GLY A 262 24.34 1.54 -18.09
C GLY A 262 25.16 1.31 -19.35
N SER A 263 24.45 1.28 -20.48
CA SER A 263 25.02 1.07 -21.82
C SER A 263 24.15 1.70 -22.90
N THR A 264 24.77 2.03 -24.03
CA THR A 264 24.12 2.56 -25.24
C THR A 264 24.73 1.93 -26.48
N ASP A 265 23.98 1.93 -27.60
CA ASP A 265 24.63 1.99 -28.90
C ASP A 265 24.88 3.47 -29.24
N SER A 266 26.10 3.94 -28.96
CA SER A 266 26.60 5.28 -29.29
C SER A 266 26.58 5.65 -30.79
N SER A 267 26.20 4.74 -31.69
CA SER A 267 25.88 5.04 -33.09
C SER A 267 24.41 5.39 -33.35
N VAL A 268 23.53 5.13 -32.36
CA VAL A 268 22.08 5.34 -32.40
C VAL A 268 21.66 6.50 -31.50
N VAL A 269 22.20 6.56 -30.27
CA VAL A 269 21.79 7.48 -29.20
C VAL A 269 22.98 8.07 -28.45
N ALA A 270 22.81 9.23 -27.80
CA ALA A 270 23.77 9.79 -26.84
C ALA A 270 23.91 8.89 -25.59
N ASP A 271 24.94 9.13 -24.77
CA ASP A 271 25.27 8.27 -23.61
C ASP A 271 24.13 8.17 -22.58
N TRP A 272 24.07 7.03 -21.87
CA TRP A 272 22.94 6.61 -21.02
C TRP A 272 22.77 7.45 -19.75
N ASP A 273 23.83 8.14 -19.35
CA ASP A 273 23.90 9.10 -18.25
C ASP A 273 23.38 10.50 -18.64
N SER A 274 22.74 10.59 -19.83
CA SER A 274 21.97 11.73 -20.29
C SER A 274 20.56 11.30 -20.72
N ASP A 275 19.56 12.07 -20.30
CA ASP A 275 18.16 11.87 -20.66
C ASP A 275 17.55 13.20 -21.11
N ASP A 276 17.49 13.43 -22.43
CA ASP A 276 16.90 14.63 -23.03
C ASP A 276 15.36 14.57 -23.08
N ALA A 277 14.74 13.43 -22.73
CA ALA A 277 13.29 13.24 -22.71
C ALA A 277 12.67 13.33 -21.31
N GLY A 278 13.43 12.98 -20.27
CA GLY A 278 13.00 12.92 -18.87
C GLY A 278 12.21 11.66 -18.50
N HIS A 279 11.87 10.81 -19.47
CA HIS A 279 10.99 9.66 -19.28
C HIS A 279 11.69 8.52 -18.51
N GLY A 280 12.85 8.08 -18.97
CA GLY A 280 13.68 7.08 -18.27
C GLY A 280 14.11 7.54 -16.88
N THR A 281 14.35 8.85 -16.69
CA THR A 281 14.58 9.45 -15.37
C THR A 281 13.38 9.31 -14.43
N HIS A 282 12.16 9.57 -14.94
CA HIS A 282 10.91 9.45 -14.18
C HIS A 282 10.64 7.97 -13.78
N VAL A 283 10.75 7.06 -14.76
CA VAL A 283 10.66 5.60 -14.57
C VAL A 283 11.69 5.09 -13.54
N ALA A 284 12.94 5.55 -13.63
CA ALA A 284 14.00 5.19 -12.69
C ALA A 284 13.73 5.68 -11.26
N GLY A 285 13.15 6.88 -11.11
CA GLY A 285 12.75 7.42 -9.81
C GLY A 285 11.62 6.63 -9.14
N THR A 286 10.62 6.22 -9.92
CA THR A 286 9.50 5.40 -9.40
C THR A 286 9.99 4.04 -8.90
N ILE A 287 11.02 3.47 -9.52
CA ILE A 287 11.69 2.25 -9.05
C ILE A 287 12.56 2.55 -7.82
N ALA A 288 13.51 3.48 -7.91
CA ALA A 288 14.59 3.63 -6.92
C ALA A 288 15.11 5.08 -6.71
N ALA A 289 14.23 6.08 -6.63
CA ALA A 289 14.60 7.34 -5.96
C ALA A 289 14.99 7.07 -4.51
N VAL A 290 16.11 7.63 -4.06
CA VAL A 290 16.82 7.22 -2.84
C VAL A 290 16.03 7.60 -1.57
N ASP A 291 15.84 6.67 -0.66
CA ASP A 291 15.30 6.97 0.68
C ASP A 291 16.26 7.87 1.47
N ASN A 292 15.83 9.10 1.76
CA ASN A 292 16.65 10.15 2.34
C ASN A 292 15.85 11.09 3.30
N ASN A 293 15.81 12.40 3.06
CA ASN A 293 15.11 13.40 3.88
C ASN A 293 14.44 14.51 3.01
N PHE A 294 14.50 14.42 1.68
CA PHE A 294 13.85 15.34 0.76
C PHE A 294 13.29 14.63 -0.47
N GLY A 295 12.46 15.33 -1.26
CA GLY A 295 12.10 14.87 -2.60
C GLY A 295 11.07 13.74 -2.61
N VAL A 296 11.35 12.64 -3.32
CA VAL A 296 10.50 11.44 -3.36
C VAL A 296 11.29 10.16 -3.11
N VAL A 297 10.62 9.10 -2.66
CA VAL A 297 11.21 7.75 -2.52
C VAL A 297 10.58 6.78 -3.52
N GLY A 298 11.40 5.94 -4.15
CA GLY A 298 10.94 4.89 -5.09
C GLY A 298 10.43 3.64 -4.36
N VAL A 299 9.78 2.72 -5.08
CA VAL A 299 9.21 1.48 -4.52
C VAL A 299 10.30 0.55 -3.94
N ALA A 300 11.48 0.50 -4.54
CA ALA A 300 12.63 -0.29 -4.12
C ALA A 300 13.90 0.59 -4.04
N PRO A 301 14.00 1.49 -3.05
CA PRO A 301 14.94 2.61 -3.04
C PRO A 301 16.42 2.23 -2.84
N GLU A 302 16.72 0.96 -2.59
CA GLU A 302 18.09 0.42 -2.51
C GLU A 302 18.50 -0.41 -3.75
N ALA A 303 17.61 -0.64 -4.72
CA ALA A 303 17.88 -1.52 -5.86
C ALA A 303 18.94 -0.96 -6.83
N GLU A 304 19.78 -1.84 -7.41
CA GLU A 304 20.74 -1.43 -8.44
C GLU A 304 20.03 -1.21 -9.78
N LEU A 305 20.24 -0.05 -10.41
CA LEU A 305 19.70 0.27 -11.74
C LEU A 305 20.71 0.00 -12.86
N LEU A 306 20.24 -0.61 -13.95
CA LEU A 306 20.97 -0.81 -15.19
C LEU A 306 20.24 -0.10 -16.34
N ILE A 307 20.74 1.06 -16.76
CA ILE A 307 20.10 1.91 -17.76
C ILE A 307 20.56 1.50 -19.17
N VAL A 308 19.64 1.08 -20.02
CA VAL A 308 19.89 0.77 -21.43
C VAL A 308 19.11 1.77 -22.28
N LYS A 309 19.81 2.83 -22.72
CA LYS A 309 19.17 3.90 -23.51
C LYS A 309 18.95 3.45 -24.95
N VAL A 310 17.71 3.58 -25.42
CA VAL A 310 17.26 3.18 -26.77
C VAL A 310 16.48 4.28 -27.49
N PHE A 311 16.07 5.33 -26.78
CA PHE A 311 15.37 6.50 -27.32
C PHE A 311 16.15 7.79 -26.99
N GLU A 312 16.07 8.79 -27.88
CA GLU A 312 16.67 10.13 -27.67
C GLU A 312 15.62 11.19 -27.27
N GLY A 313 14.34 10.89 -27.45
CA GLY A 313 13.24 11.82 -27.21
C GLY A 313 11.88 11.14 -27.36
N ALA A 314 10.82 11.80 -26.89
CA ALA A 314 9.45 11.26 -26.87
C ALA A 314 8.88 10.83 -28.25
N ASN A 315 9.50 11.26 -29.36
CA ASN A 315 9.11 10.90 -30.73
C ASN A 315 10.09 9.92 -31.41
N SER A 316 11.07 9.38 -30.67
CA SER A 316 11.99 8.37 -31.19
C SER A 316 11.25 7.05 -31.43
N GLN A 317 11.56 6.42 -32.57
CA GLN A 317 11.12 5.07 -32.91
C GLN A 317 12.32 4.13 -32.75
N PHE A 318 12.07 2.92 -32.29
CA PHE A 318 13.03 1.83 -32.16
C PHE A 318 12.49 0.59 -32.91
N THR A 319 13.24 -0.53 -32.95
CA THR A 319 12.79 -1.74 -33.66
C THR A 319 12.89 -3.00 -32.80
N ALA A 320 12.13 -4.04 -33.14
CA ALA A 320 12.13 -5.33 -32.47
C ALA A 320 13.52 -5.99 -32.46
N SER A 321 14.26 -5.93 -33.57
CA SER A 321 15.64 -6.43 -33.63
C SER A 321 16.60 -5.64 -32.72
N SER A 322 16.33 -4.35 -32.54
CA SER A 322 17.07 -3.48 -31.63
C SER A 322 16.71 -3.76 -30.15
N LEU A 323 15.43 -4.08 -29.86
CA LEU A 323 15.00 -4.53 -28.53
C LEU A 323 15.61 -5.88 -28.15
N VAL A 324 15.72 -6.83 -29.10
CA VAL A 324 16.46 -8.09 -28.90
C VAL A 324 17.92 -7.85 -28.48
N SER A 325 18.53 -6.75 -28.94
CA SER A 325 19.88 -6.34 -28.55
C SER A 325 19.92 -5.67 -27.17
N ALA A 326 18.98 -4.77 -26.86
CA ALA A 326 18.87 -4.14 -25.54
C ALA A 326 18.58 -5.16 -24.41
N LEU A 327 17.70 -6.13 -24.67
CA LEU A 327 17.42 -7.28 -23.80
C LEU A 327 18.68 -8.12 -23.51
N GLU A 328 19.56 -8.26 -24.50
CA GLU A 328 20.83 -8.98 -24.37
C GLU A 328 21.87 -8.17 -23.54
N GLU A 329 21.87 -6.83 -23.62
CA GLU A 329 22.69 -5.99 -22.72
C GLU A 329 22.19 -6.03 -21.27
N CYS A 330 20.87 -5.99 -21.02
CA CYS A 330 20.31 -6.23 -19.69
C CYS A 330 20.79 -7.56 -19.09
N ARG A 331 20.75 -8.63 -19.91
CA ARG A 331 21.24 -9.97 -19.54
C ARG A 331 22.75 -9.99 -19.24
N LYS A 332 23.56 -9.21 -19.97
CA LYS A 332 25.02 -9.10 -19.76
C LYS A 332 25.38 -8.30 -18.50
N GLY A 333 24.66 -7.21 -18.21
CA GLY A 333 24.84 -6.43 -16.97
C GLY A 333 24.37 -7.15 -15.69
N GLY A 334 23.76 -8.33 -15.84
CA GLY A 334 23.36 -9.21 -14.75
C GLY A 334 22.02 -8.85 -14.11
N ALA A 335 21.21 -8.01 -14.76
CA ALA A 335 19.88 -7.68 -14.27
C ALA A 335 18.96 -8.91 -14.30
N LYS A 336 18.04 -8.96 -13.34
CA LYS A 336 17.05 -10.06 -13.22
C LYS A 336 15.60 -9.60 -13.38
N ILE A 337 15.39 -8.30 -13.43
CA ILE A 337 14.13 -7.64 -13.76
C ILE A 337 14.42 -6.72 -14.95
N ILE A 338 13.55 -6.65 -15.94
CA ILE A 338 13.65 -5.73 -17.07
C ILE A 338 12.34 -4.97 -17.22
N ASN A 339 12.39 -3.66 -16.98
CA ASN A 339 11.31 -2.71 -17.21
C ASN A 339 11.38 -2.17 -18.65
N MET A 340 10.26 -2.28 -19.37
CA MET A 340 10.09 -1.82 -20.76
C MET A 340 8.85 -0.93 -20.86
N SER A 341 9.01 0.36 -20.57
CA SER A 341 7.94 1.37 -20.65
C SER A 341 7.68 1.81 -22.13
N LEU A 342 7.47 0.81 -22.99
CA LEU A 342 7.39 0.91 -24.45
C LEU A 342 6.51 -0.20 -25.04
N GLY A 343 5.93 0.06 -26.22
CA GLY A 343 5.01 -0.83 -26.92
C GLY A 343 5.10 -0.73 -28.45
N GLY A 344 4.23 -1.45 -29.15
CA GLY A 344 4.16 -1.45 -30.61
C GLY A 344 3.18 -2.51 -31.17
N PRO A 345 2.41 -2.19 -32.24
CA PRO A 345 1.20 -2.94 -32.63
C PRO A 345 1.47 -4.21 -33.47
N SER A 346 2.65 -4.82 -33.37
CA SER A 346 3.04 -5.97 -34.21
C SER A 346 4.09 -6.83 -33.54
N SER A 347 3.81 -8.13 -33.43
CA SER A 347 4.73 -9.11 -32.83
C SER A 347 5.90 -9.44 -33.77
N SER A 348 7.00 -9.88 -33.17
CA SER A 348 8.17 -10.44 -33.86
C SER A 348 8.46 -11.84 -33.32
N VAL A 349 8.72 -12.79 -34.20
CA VAL A 349 9.19 -14.14 -33.91
C VAL A 349 10.51 -14.07 -33.17
N VAL A 350 11.45 -13.22 -33.60
CA VAL A 350 12.79 -13.12 -33.00
C VAL A 350 12.74 -12.46 -31.63
N GLU A 351 11.93 -11.42 -31.47
CA GLU A 351 11.67 -10.76 -30.19
C GLU A 351 11.04 -11.73 -29.18
N ARG A 352 9.94 -12.40 -29.55
CA ARG A 352 9.28 -13.42 -28.72
C ARG A 352 10.23 -14.57 -28.35
N ASN A 353 11.10 -15.00 -29.28
CA ASN A 353 12.10 -16.03 -29.01
C ASN A 353 13.18 -15.56 -28.01
N LYS A 354 13.62 -14.29 -28.06
CA LYS A 354 14.53 -13.70 -27.07
C LYS A 354 13.85 -13.55 -25.71
N VAL A 355 12.62 -13.01 -25.66
CA VAL A 355 11.79 -12.90 -24.45
C VAL A 355 11.67 -14.26 -23.76
N ASN A 356 11.27 -15.30 -24.49
CA ASN A 356 11.15 -16.67 -23.98
C ASN A 356 12.52 -17.23 -23.55
N GLN A 357 13.62 -16.91 -24.24
CA GLN A 357 14.97 -17.32 -23.84
C GLN A 357 15.37 -16.72 -22.49
N LEU A 358 15.07 -15.43 -22.23
CA LEU A 358 15.43 -14.75 -20.99
C LEU A 358 14.56 -15.18 -19.80
N ALA A 359 13.25 -15.33 -20.01
CA ALA A 359 12.35 -15.84 -18.98
C ALA A 359 12.77 -17.24 -18.50
N ASN A 360 13.13 -18.14 -19.43
CA ASN A 360 13.68 -19.46 -19.12
C ASN A 360 15.07 -19.44 -18.44
N GLN A 361 15.74 -18.29 -18.38
CA GLN A 361 16.98 -18.07 -17.61
C GLN A 361 16.71 -17.41 -16.25
N GLY A 362 15.44 -17.33 -15.83
CA GLY A 362 15.02 -16.69 -14.60
C GLY A 362 15.32 -15.19 -14.62
N ILE A 363 14.79 -14.49 -15.62
CA ILE A 363 14.77 -13.02 -15.71
C ILE A 363 13.30 -12.64 -15.92
N GLN A 364 12.76 -11.77 -15.07
CA GLN A 364 11.42 -11.22 -15.27
C GLN A 364 11.48 -10.09 -16.31
N LEU A 365 10.51 -10.07 -17.22
CA LEU A 365 10.30 -8.98 -18.17
C LEU A 365 8.94 -8.33 -17.86
N ILE A 366 8.86 -7.01 -17.88
CA ILE A 366 7.67 -6.24 -17.48
C ILE A 366 7.51 -5.10 -18.48
N ALA A 367 6.30 -4.88 -19.02
CA ALA A 367 6.05 -3.86 -20.01
C ALA A 367 4.66 -3.22 -19.90
N ALA A 368 4.58 -1.97 -20.38
CA ALA A 368 3.36 -1.17 -20.43
C ALA A 368 2.34 -1.78 -21.42
N SER A 369 1.09 -2.00 -21.01
CA SER A 369 0.05 -2.57 -21.91
C SER A 369 -0.29 -1.66 -23.09
N GLY A 370 -0.05 -0.35 -22.95
CA GLY A 370 -0.28 0.68 -23.98
C GLY A 370 -1.11 1.85 -23.48
N ASN A 371 -1.27 2.88 -24.32
CA ASN A 371 -2.04 4.10 -24.01
C ASN A 371 -3.17 4.36 -25.03
N SER A 372 -3.81 3.29 -25.52
CA SER A 372 -4.82 3.35 -26.59
C SER A 372 -6.28 3.36 -26.09
N GLY A 373 -6.53 3.13 -24.80
CA GLY A 373 -7.87 3.07 -24.21
C GLY A 373 -8.76 1.97 -24.82
N ASP A 374 -10.07 2.17 -24.72
CA ASP A 374 -11.09 1.37 -25.42
C ASP A 374 -11.04 1.50 -26.97
N THR A 375 -10.06 2.20 -27.56
CA THR A 375 -10.00 2.36 -29.02
C THR A 375 -9.39 1.14 -29.70
N SER A 376 -10.27 0.17 -30.00
CA SER A 376 -9.98 -1.11 -30.67
C SER A 376 -9.18 -2.15 -29.87
N ASN A 377 -8.93 -1.90 -28.58
CA ASN A 377 -8.28 -2.82 -27.63
C ASN A 377 -7.01 -3.47 -28.23
N PRO A 378 -6.03 -2.68 -28.69
CA PRO A 378 -4.89 -3.20 -29.43
C PRO A 378 -4.04 -4.14 -28.57
N ILE A 379 -3.42 -5.10 -29.26
CA ILE A 379 -2.43 -6.01 -28.68
C ILE A 379 -1.06 -5.38 -28.94
N GLU A 380 -0.37 -4.95 -27.87
CA GLU A 380 0.90 -4.22 -27.96
C GLU A 380 2.08 -5.08 -27.47
N TYR A 381 3.17 -5.05 -28.23
CA TYR A 381 4.36 -5.87 -27.99
C TYR A 381 5.55 -4.99 -27.56
N PRO A 382 6.32 -5.39 -26.53
CA PRO A 382 6.45 -6.77 -26.03
C PRO A 382 5.44 -7.20 -24.93
N ALA A 383 4.56 -6.32 -24.44
CA ALA A 383 3.69 -6.59 -23.29
C ALA A 383 2.83 -7.86 -23.46
N SER A 384 2.12 -8.00 -24.58
CA SER A 384 1.25 -9.14 -24.88
C SER A 384 2.00 -10.43 -25.30
N TYR A 385 3.16 -10.71 -24.73
CA TYR A 385 3.79 -12.03 -24.77
C TYR A 385 3.65 -12.72 -23.40
N ASP A 386 3.20 -13.98 -23.39
CA ASP A 386 3.02 -14.88 -22.23
C ASP A 386 4.21 -15.02 -21.24
N LYS A 387 5.39 -14.45 -21.54
CA LYS A 387 6.56 -14.44 -20.64
C LYS A 387 7.06 -13.03 -20.28
N VAL A 388 6.34 -11.99 -20.68
CA VAL A 388 6.38 -10.64 -20.12
C VAL A 388 5.24 -10.52 -19.09
N ILE A 389 5.27 -9.51 -18.22
CA ILE A 389 4.12 -9.05 -17.44
C ILE A 389 3.61 -7.77 -18.09
N SER A 390 2.38 -7.81 -18.57
CA SER A 390 1.68 -6.67 -19.17
C SER A 390 0.98 -5.85 -18.10
N VAL A 391 1.30 -4.55 -18.02
CA VAL A 391 0.86 -3.68 -16.91
C VAL A 391 -0.11 -2.59 -17.39
N ALA A 392 -1.33 -2.64 -16.85
CA ALA A 392 -2.36 -1.61 -16.99
C ALA A 392 -2.19 -0.48 -15.96
N ALA A 393 -2.79 0.69 -16.22
CA ALA A 393 -2.68 1.88 -15.38
C ALA A 393 -3.97 2.20 -14.62
N VAL A 394 -3.84 2.52 -13.32
CA VAL A 394 -4.91 3.06 -12.46
C VAL A 394 -4.57 4.44 -11.90
N ASP A 395 -5.58 5.20 -11.47
CA ASP A 395 -5.42 6.50 -10.79
C ASP A 395 -5.26 6.36 -9.25
N GLU A 396 -5.46 7.45 -8.49
CA GLU A 396 -5.37 7.43 -7.01
C GLU A 396 -6.60 6.83 -6.34
N ASP A 397 -7.76 6.93 -7.00
CA ASP A 397 -9.04 6.34 -6.58
C ASP A 397 -9.18 4.86 -7.02
N ARG A 398 -8.08 4.22 -7.48
CA ARG A 398 -8.00 2.84 -8.02
C ARG A 398 -8.72 2.59 -9.36
N HIS A 399 -9.41 3.56 -9.96
CA HIS A 399 -10.09 3.34 -11.25
C HIS A 399 -9.11 3.06 -12.39
N THR A 400 -9.53 2.33 -13.42
CA THR A 400 -8.73 2.21 -14.66
C THR A 400 -8.60 3.55 -15.38
N ALA A 401 -7.36 3.93 -15.68
CA ALA A 401 -7.08 5.16 -16.41
C ALA A 401 -7.68 5.10 -17.82
N ILE A 402 -8.41 6.14 -18.23
CA ILE A 402 -9.15 6.18 -19.51
C ILE A 402 -8.29 5.92 -20.78
N PHE A 403 -6.98 6.10 -20.67
CA PHE A 403 -6.00 5.83 -21.74
C PHE A 403 -5.42 4.41 -21.70
N SER A 404 -5.53 3.67 -20.60
CA SER A 404 -4.91 2.35 -20.43
C SER A 404 -5.40 1.39 -21.52
N THR A 405 -4.49 0.66 -22.17
CA THR A 405 -4.88 -0.35 -23.17
C THR A 405 -5.43 -1.59 -22.45
N HIS A 406 -6.71 -1.90 -22.68
CA HIS A 406 -7.43 -3.02 -22.08
C HIS A 406 -7.52 -4.21 -23.05
N ASN A 407 -6.93 -5.36 -22.72
CA ASN A 407 -6.98 -6.58 -23.53
C ASN A 407 -6.85 -7.83 -22.66
N ASN A 408 -7.04 -9.03 -23.23
CA ASN A 408 -6.99 -10.30 -22.49
C ASN A 408 -5.55 -10.73 -22.16
N GLU A 409 -4.58 -9.89 -22.53
CA GLU A 409 -3.16 -10.07 -22.32
C GLU A 409 -2.61 -9.05 -21.30
N VAL A 410 -3.47 -8.40 -20.52
CA VAL A 410 -3.10 -7.66 -19.29
C VAL A 410 -2.88 -8.67 -18.16
N ASP A 411 -1.76 -8.58 -17.46
CA ASP A 411 -1.44 -9.46 -16.32
C ASP A 411 -1.86 -8.85 -14.98
N VAL A 412 -1.60 -7.56 -14.79
CA VAL A 412 -1.84 -6.80 -13.54
C VAL A 412 -2.04 -5.31 -13.81
N ALA A 413 -2.64 -4.60 -12.87
CA ALA A 413 -2.69 -3.14 -12.81
C ALA A 413 -1.67 -2.56 -11.82
N ALA A 414 -1.25 -1.32 -12.07
CA ALA A 414 -0.45 -0.55 -11.12
C ALA A 414 -0.66 0.98 -11.30
N PRO A 415 -0.27 1.81 -10.32
CA PRO A 415 -0.51 3.25 -10.35
C PRO A 415 0.17 3.94 -11.55
N GLY A 416 -0.61 4.66 -12.36
CA GLY A 416 -0.16 5.19 -13.65
C GLY A 416 -0.76 6.53 -14.07
N VAL A 417 -1.48 7.23 -13.20
CA VAL A 417 -1.98 8.60 -13.44
C VAL A 417 -1.33 9.56 -12.45
N ASP A 418 -0.86 10.71 -12.92
CA ASP A 418 -0.24 11.79 -12.13
C ASP A 418 0.80 11.28 -11.11
N ILE A 419 1.64 10.33 -11.54
CA ILE A 419 2.70 9.75 -10.74
C ILE A 419 3.82 10.78 -10.56
N LEU A 420 4.07 11.18 -9.31
CA LEU A 420 5.16 12.09 -8.94
C LEU A 420 6.50 11.36 -8.93
N SER A 421 7.43 11.79 -9.78
CA SER A 421 8.81 11.27 -9.80
C SER A 421 9.80 12.31 -10.34
N LEU A 422 11.06 11.89 -10.48
CA LEU A 422 12.21 12.67 -10.94
C LEU A 422 12.04 13.14 -12.40
N THR A 423 12.67 14.24 -12.79
CA THR A 423 12.67 14.73 -14.18
C THR A 423 14.06 15.14 -14.67
N ASN A 424 14.18 15.42 -15.97
CA ASN A 424 15.37 16.05 -16.55
C ASN A 424 15.32 17.59 -16.57
N ALA A 425 14.20 18.21 -16.15
CA ALA A 425 13.98 19.65 -16.31
C ALA A 425 14.95 20.51 -15.49
N CYS A 426 15.41 20.00 -14.35
CA CYS A 426 16.58 20.47 -13.63
C CYS A 426 17.13 19.36 -12.72
N SER A 427 18.25 19.59 -12.04
CA SER A 427 18.85 18.64 -11.09
C SER A 427 18.06 18.48 -9.78
N THR A 428 16.96 19.20 -9.61
CA THR A 428 16.17 19.34 -8.37
C THR A 428 14.67 19.44 -8.68
N CYS A 429 14.21 18.78 -9.75
CA CYS A 429 12.90 18.98 -10.37
C CYS A 429 12.09 17.69 -10.51
N TYR A 430 10.82 17.76 -10.08
CA TYR A 430 9.89 16.63 -10.00
C TYR A 430 8.64 16.92 -10.84
N GLY A 431 7.99 15.88 -11.37
CA GLY A 431 6.86 16.04 -12.28
C GLY A 431 5.83 14.91 -12.16
N LEU A 432 4.57 15.25 -12.43
CA LEU A 432 3.43 14.32 -12.46
C LEU A 432 3.27 13.82 -13.91
N TYR A 433 3.56 12.54 -14.15
CA TYR A 433 3.44 11.90 -15.46
C TYR A 433 2.34 10.83 -15.44
N SER A 434 1.70 10.61 -16.60
CA SER A 434 0.60 9.66 -16.78
C SER A 434 0.87 8.72 -17.97
N GLY A 435 0.53 7.44 -17.81
CA GLY A 435 0.73 6.40 -18.81
C GLY A 435 0.95 5.02 -18.19
N THR A 436 0.70 3.94 -18.95
CA THR A 436 1.12 2.58 -18.54
C THR A 436 2.64 2.46 -18.37
N SER A 437 3.41 3.37 -18.98
CA SER A 437 4.84 3.59 -18.69
C SER A 437 5.17 3.95 -17.24
N MET A 438 4.24 4.54 -16.49
CA MET A 438 4.39 4.88 -15.07
C MET A 438 3.85 3.78 -14.14
N ALA A 439 2.92 2.96 -14.62
CA ALA A 439 2.46 1.75 -13.94
C ALA A 439 3.55 0.65 -13.93
N THR A 440 4.19 0.42 -15.08
CA THR A 440 5.27 -0.59 -15.27
C THR A 440 6.38 -0.53 -14.18
N PRO A 441 6.97 0.63 -13.84
CA PRO A 441 8.02 0.73 -12.83
C PRO A 441 7.57 0.39 -11.40
N HIS A 442 6.30 0.59 -11.04
CA HIS A 442 5.79 0.14 -9.75
C HIS A 442 5.90 -1.38 -9.64
N VAL A 443 5.42 -2.12 -10.65
CA VAL A 443 5.54 -3.59 -10.72
C VAL A 443 7.02 -4.04 -10.73
N ALA A 444 7.91 -3.31 -11.42
CA ALA A 444 9.35 -3.58 -11.39
C ALA A 444 9.97 -3.40 -9.99
N GLY A 445 9.51 -2.39 -9.22
CA GLY A 445 9.88 -2.20 -7.82
C GLY A 445 9.33 -3.31 -6.90
N VAL A 446 8.07 -3.72 -7.08
CA VAL A 446 7.45 -4.86 -6.35
C VAL A 446 8.28 -6.14 -6.57
N PHE A 447 8.68 -6.44 -7.81
CA PHE A 447 9.60 -7.55 -8.08
C PHE A 447 10.97 -7.37 -7.39
N ALA A 448 11.53 -6.16 -7.34
CA ALA A 448 12.83 -5.91 -6.71
C ALA A 448 12.80 -6.15 -5.19
N LEU A 449 11.74 -5.68 -4.52
CA LEU A 449 11.48 -5.95 -3.10
C LEU A 449 11.37 -7.45 -2.81
N LEU A 450 10.50 -8.17 -3.54
CA LEU A 450 10.28 -9.61 -3.31
C LEU A 450 11.51 -10.46 -3.68
N MET A 451 12.23 -10.11 -4.74
CA MET A 451 13.47 -10.80 -5.11
C MET A 451 14.59 -10.60 -4.09
N SER A 452 14.72 -9.39 -3.51
CA SER A 452 15.72 -9.13 -2.47
C SER A 452 15.38 -9.83 -1.16
N LYS A 453 14.10 -9.79 -0.76
CA LYS A 453 13.62 -10.39 0.48
C LYS A 453 13.57 -11.93 0.44
N TYR A 454 13.23 -12.53 -0.70
CA TYR A 454 13.04 -13.97 -0.87
C TYR A 454 13.97 -14.58 -1.94
N PRO A 455 15.31 -14.47 -1.82
CA PRO A 455 16.28 -14.83 -2.87
C PRO A 455 16.38 -16.34 -3.15
N THR A 456 15.63 -17.18 -2.42
CA THR A 456 15.49 -18.62 -2.64
C THR A 456 14.24 -18.98 -3.47
N LYS A 457 13.30 -18.05 -3.67
CA LYS A 457 12.13 -18.23 -4.54
C LYS A 457 12.54 -18.06 -6.00
N SER A 458 11.93 -18.85 -6.88
CA SER A 458 12.10 -18.66 -8.33
C SER A 458 11.28 -17.48 -8.84
N ILE A 459 11.68 -16.88 -9.97
CA ILE A 459 10.91 -15.83 -10.64
C ILE A 459 9.45 -16.27 -10.88
N SER A 460 9.23 -17.54 -11.25
CA SER A 460 7.89 -18.08 -11.47
C SER A 460 7.02 -17.99 -10.21
N GLN A 461 7.58 -18.26 -9.03
CA GLN A 461 6.85 -18.19 -7.76
C GLN A 461 6.62 -16.75 -7.29
N ILE A 462 7.49 -15.82 -7.65
CA ILE A 462 7.30 -14.39 -7.36
C ILE A 462 6.24 -13.80 -8.29
N ARG A 463 6.23 -14.18 -9.57
CA ARG A 463 5.15 -13.85 -10.52
C ARG A 463 3.81 -14.43 -10.06
N GLU A 464 3.77 -15.73 -9.75
CA GLU A 464 2.62 -16.44 -9.17
C GLU A 464 2.11 -15.71 -7.92
N ALA A 465 2.98 -15.35 -6.96
CA ALA A 465 2.55 -14.61 -5.78
C ALA A 465 1.97 -13.21 -6.09
N ILE A 466 2.58 -12.45 -6.99
CA ILE A 466 2.05 -11.13 -7.40
C ILE A 466 0.70 -11.26 -8.11
N GLN A 467 0.50 -12.29 -8.92
CA GLN A 467 -0.74 -12.51 -9.68
C GLN A 467 -1.85 -13.12 -8.82
N GLU A 468 -1.56 -14.07 -7.94
CA GLU A 468 -2.56 -14.72 -7.08
C GLU A 468 -2.94 -13.89 -5.83
N SER A 469 -2.28 -12.76 -5.58
CA SER A 469 -2.58 -11.88 -4.42
C SER A 469 -2.60 -10.39 -4.74
N ALA A 470 -2.76 -10.03 -6.01
CA ALA A 470 -3.17 -8.67 -6.38
C ALA A 470 -4.56 -8.37 -5.79
N SER A 471 -4.83 -7.10 -5.48
CA SER A 471 -6.12 -6.62 -5.01
C SER A 471 -7.08 -6.60 -6.21
N ASP A 472 -8.05 -7.53 -6.22
CA ASP A 472 -9.05 -7.65 -7.30
C ASP A 472 -9.83 -6.34 -7.44
N SER A 473 -10.19 -5.97 -8.66
CA SER A 473 -10.78 -4.66 -8.98
C SER A 473 -11.56 -4.73 -10.29
N GLY A 474 -12.73 -4.08 -10.36
CA GLY A 474 -13.61 -4.15 -11.51
C GLY A 474 -14.46 -5.42 -11.56
N ALA A 475 -14.18 -6.31 -12.51
CA ALA A 475 -14.95 -7.54 -12.71
C ALA A 475 -14.20 -8.75 -12.13
N CYS A 476 -14.88 -9.52 -11.28
CA CYS A 476 -14.27 -10.49 -10.37
C CYS A 476 -13.34 -11.52 -11.04
N GLY A 477 -12.13 -11.67 -10.50
CA GLY A 477 -11.09 -12.55 -11.02
C GLY A 477 -10.31 -11.93 -12.20
N ILE A 478 -9.79 -12.77 -13.10
CA ILE A 478 -8.93 -12.28 -14.19
C ILE A 478 -9.76 -11.58 -15.26
N ASP A 479 -9.59 -10.27 -15.36
CA ASP A 479 -10.31 -9.36 -16.25
C ASP A 479 -9.35 -8.68 -17.27
N ARG A 480 -9.91 -7.99 -18.28
CA ARG A 480 -9.14 -7.29 -19.34
C ARG A 480 -8.67 -5.88 -18.99
N MET A 481 -9.17 -5.32 -17.89
CA MET A 481 -8.98 -3.93 -17.46
C MET A 481 -7.83 -3.85 -16.44
N PHE A 482 -7.85 -4.74 -15.46
CA PHE A 482 -6.87 -4.86 -14.36
C PHE A 482 -6.02 -6.14 -14.43
N GLY A 483 -6.33 -7.11 -15.29
CA GLY A 483 -5.66 -8.41 -15.28
C GLY A 483 -6.07 -9.19 -14.04
N HIS A 484 -5.09 -9.59 -13.22
CA HIS A 484 -5.32 -10.19 -11.90
C HIS A 484 -5.69 -9.17 -10.79
N GLY A 485 -5.70 -7.86 -11.08
CA GLY A 485 -5.92 -6.81 -10.08
C GLY A 485 -4.71 -5.89 -9.88
N ILE A 486 -4.80 -4.99 -8.89
CA ILE A 486 -3.74 -4.02 -8.54
C ILE A 486 -2.65 -4.70 -7.72
N VAL A 487 -1.37 -4.56 -8.10
CA VAL A 487 -0.27 -5.25 -7.40
C VAL A 487 -0.07 -4.77 -5.95
N ASP A 488 0.02 -5.72 -5.02
CA ASP A 488 0.35 -5.49 -3.61
C ASP A 488 1.59 -6.31 -3.22
N VAL A 489 2.65 -5.64 -2.75
CA VAL A 489 3.90 -6.32 -2.36
C VAL A 489 3.83 -7.01 -1.01
N MET A 490 2.96 -6.56 -0.10
CA MET A 490 2.76 -7.17 1.20
C MET A 490 1.86 -8.42 1.11
N ALA A 491 0.80 -8.37 0.31
CA ALA A 491 -0.04 -9.54 0.00
C ALA A 491 0.80 -10.64 -0.69
N ALA A 492 1.61 -10.28 -1.69
CA ALA A 492 2.53 -11.20 -2.34
C ALA A 492 3.60 -11.76 -1.38
N ALA A 493 4.06 -10.95 -0.41
CA ALA A 493 4.97 -11.41 0.64
C ALA A 493 4.31 -12.43 1.60
N VAL A 494 3.04 -12.23 1.95
CA VAL A 494 2.25 -13.19 2.74
C VAL A 494 2.05 -14.49 1.95
N TYR A 495 1.64 -14.41 0.68
CA TYR A 495 1.50 -15.58 -0.19
C TYR A 495 2.79 -16.39 -0.31
N LEU A 496 3.94 -15.72 -0.46
CA LEU A 496 5.26 -16.39 -0.49
C LEU A 496 5.63 -17.07 0.84
N GLU A 497 5.07 -16.65 1.97
CA GLU A 497 5.35 -17.22 3.30
C GLU A 497 4.37 -18.34 3.69
N SER A 498 3.07 -18.18 3.39
CA SER A 498 2.00 -19.10 3.81
C SER A 498 1.55 -20.09 2.73
N GLY A 499 1.63 -19.72 1.44
CA GLY A 499 0.96 -20.42 0.34
C GLY A 499 -0.56 -20.21 0.30
N VAL A 500 -1.06 -19.16 0.98
CA VAL A 500 -2.47 -18.74 1.00
C VAL A 500 -2.54 -17.29 0.51
N THR A 501 -3.58 -16.96 -0.25
CA THR A 501 -3.93 -15.60 -0.64
C THR A 501 -4.21 -14.71 0.58
N ALA A 502 -4.11 -13.39 0.41
CA ALA A 502 -4.56 -12.46 1.43
C ALA A 502 -6.09 -12.58 1.62
N PRO A 503 -6.66 -12.18 2.78
CA PRO A 503 -8.08 -12.41 3.07
C PRO A 503 -9.07 -11.74 2.11
N GLU A 504 -8.64 -10.72 1.36
CA GLU A 504 -9.45 -9.95 0.38
C GLU A 504 -9.67 -10.68 -0.95
N GLN A 505 -9.97 -11.99 -0.92
CA GLN A 505 -10.69 -12.60 -2.04
C GLN A 505 -12.17 -12.29 -1.89
N ASN A 506 -12.61 -11.21 -2.53
CA ASN A 506 -14.03 -10.89 -2.69
C ASN A 506 -14.79 -12.13 -3.16
N ASN A 507 -15.92 -12.41 -2.51
CA ASN A 507 -16.70 -13.61 -2.77
C ASN A 507 -17.38 -13.50 -4.15
N CYS A 508 -16.74 -14.03 -5.20
CA CYS A 508 -17.17 -13.83 -6.59
C CYS A 508 -18.49 -14.55 -6.92
N ILE A 509 -19.60 -13.81 -6.91
CA ILE A 509 -20.94 -14.31 -7.14
C ILE A 509 -21.30 -14.39 -8.63
N ASN A 510 -21.94 -15.49 -9.01
CA ASN A 510 -22.31 -15.80 -10.39
C ASN A 510 -23.45 -14.90 -10.87
N THR A 511 -23.14 -13.93 -11.74
CA THR A 511 -24.12 -12.99 -12.31
C THR A 511 -24.48 -13.40 -13.74
N LYS A 512 -25.78 -13.40 -14.05
CA LYS A 512 -26.31 -13.75 -15.37
C LYS A 512 -27.36 -12.74 -15.82
N ILE A 513 -27.02 -11.96 -16.84
CA ILE A 513 -27.92 -10.98 -17.45
C ILE A 513 -28.54 -11.59 -18.70
N THR A 514 -29.85 -11.45 -18.88
CA THR A 514 -30.56 -11.87 -20.08
C THR A 514 -31.39 -10.71 -20.63
N VAL A 515 -31.04 -10.23 -21.83
CA VAL A 515 -31.74 -9.13 -22.52
C VAL A 515 -32.36 -9.64 -23.81
N THR A 516 -33.67 -9.48 -23.95
CA THR A 516 -34.39 -9.66 -25.22
C THR A 516 -34.59 -8.30 -25.87
N THR A 517 -34.08 -8.14 -27.08
CA THR A 517 -34.24 -6.93 -27.89
C THR A 517 -35.66 -6.82 -28.48
N ASP A 518 -36.05 -5.60 -28.81
CA ASP A 518 -37.28 -5.24 -29.52
C ASP A 518 -37.09 -5.33 -31.06
N LYS A 519 -37.84 -4.57 -31.89
CA LYS A 519 -37.53 -4.39 -33.32
C LYS A 519 -36.23 -3.62 -33.61
N TRP A 520 -35.59 -2.92 -32.68
CA TRP A 520 -34.55 -1.92 -32.97
C TRP A 520 -33.26 -2.01 -32.14
N GLY A 521 -33.08 -3.08 -31.36
CA GLY A 521 -31.93 -3.49 -30.50
C GLY A 521 -30.50 -2.93 -30.67
N SER A 522 -30.15 -2.32 -31.81
CA SER A 522 -29.01 -1.42 -32.00
C SER A 522 -29.04 -0.13 -31.16
N GLU A 523 -30.16 0.17 -30.51
CA GLU A 523 -30.28 1.20 -29.47
C GLU A 523 -30.16 0.64 -28.04
N THR A 524 -30.42 -0.66 -27.87
CA THR A 524 -30.46 -1.32 -26.55
C THR A 524 -29.05 -1.71 -26.11
N SER A 525 -28.65 -1.23 -24.93
CA SER A 525 -27.40 -1.60 -24.25
C SER A 525 -27.62 -1.62 -22.73
N TYR A 526 -26.65 -2.07 -21.95
CA TYR A 526 -26.71 -1.91 -20.49
C TYR A 526 -25.34 -1.65 -19.87
N ILE A 527 -25.37 -1.06 -18.68
CA ILE A 527 -24.24 -0.94 -17.76
C ILE A 527 -24.64 -1.52 -16.39
N ILE A 528 -23.66 -1.94 -15.62
CA ILE A 528 -23.78 -2.29 -14.21
C ILE A 528 -22.78 -1.45 -13.44
N ARG A 529 -23.22 -0.90 -12.31
CA ARG A 529 -22.39 -0.15 -11.38
C ARG A 529 -22.31 -0.83 -10.02
N ASN A 530 -21.15 -0.76 -9.37
CA ASN A 530 -20.98 -1.13 -7.96
C ASN A 530 -21.62 -0.07 -7.03
N SER A 531 -21.54 -0.25 -5.72
CA SER A 531 -22.07 0.69 -4.72
C SER A 531 -21.41 2.08 -4.75
N ASP A 532 -20.11 2.17 -5.08
CA ASP A 532 -19.41 3.45 -5.33
C ASP A 532 -19.86 4.17 -6.62
N GLY A 533 -20.52 3.44 -7.53
CA GLY A 533 -21.01 3.93 -8.81
C GLY A 533 -20.06 3.69 -10.01
N GLU A 534 -18.94 2.97 -9.83
CA GLU A 534 -18.03 2.54 -10.89
C GLU A 534 -18.70 1.62 -11.90
N VAL A 535 -18.40 1.72 -13.20
CA VAL A 535 -18.97 0.82 -14.22
C VAL A 535 -18.18 -0.49 -14.32
N VAL A 536 -18.49 -1.43 -13.42
CA VAL A 536 -17.88 -2.78 -13.38
C VAL A 536 -18.23 -3.66 -14.60
N TYR A 537 -19.37 -3.43 -15.27
CA TYR A 537 -19.74 -4.19 -16.47
C TYR A 537 -20.52 -3.34 -17.49
N LYS A 538 -20.35 -3.62 -18.78
CA LYS A 538 -21.09 -2.96 -19.88
C LYS A 538 -21.23 -3.86 -21.11
N ASN A 539 -22.41 -3.91 -21.73
CA ASN A 539 -22.63 -4.66 -22.97
C ASN A 539 -23.66 -4.00 -23.91
N GLY A 540 -23.66 -4.42 -25.19
CA GLY A 540 -24.38 -3.77 -26.28
C GLY A 540 -23.60 -2.60 -26.92
N PRO A 541 -24.19 -1.87 -27.87
CA PRO A 541 -25.53 -2.09 -28.44
C PRO A 541 -25.64 -3.37 -29.30
N TYR A 542 -26.83 -3.94 -29.39
CA TYR A 542 -27.04 -5.25 -30.01
C TYR A 542 -27.34 -5.20 -31.51
N SER A 543 -26.84 -6.17 -32.28
CA SER A 543 -26.91 -6.13 -33.76
C SER A 543 -28.13 -6.80 -34.40
N ASN A 544 -29.07 -7.34 -33.61
CA ASN A 544 -30.20 -8.13 -34.12
C ASN A 544 -31.51 -7.74 -33.45
N GLN A 545 -32.59 -7.76 -34.23
CA GLN A 545 -33.97 -7.51 -33.81
C GLN A 545 -34.60 -8.78 -33.21
N ILE A 546 -35.45 -8.62 -32.19
CA ILE A 546 -36.29 -9.64 -31.54
C ILE A 546 -35.47 -10.89 -31.19
N LYS A 547 -34.34 -10.65 -30.51
CA LYS A 547 -33.38 -11.68 -30.12
C LYS A 547 -33.00 -11.55 -28.65
N THR A 548 -33.06 -12.67 -27.94
CA THR A 548 -32.49 -12.84 -26.60
C THR A 548 -30.99 -13.04 -26.67
N TYR A 549 -30.28 -12.28 -25.84
CA TYR A 549 -28.87 -12.39 -25.49
C TYR A 549 -28.79 -12.78 -24.02
N THR A 550 -27.78 -13.58 -23.67
CA THR A 550 -27.51 -13.98 -22.29
C THR A 550 -26.01 -13.87 -22.05
N ASP A 551 -25.64 -13.04 -21.10
CA ASP A 551 -24.28 -12.85 -20.62
C ASP A 551 -24.16 -13.54 -19.27
N VAL A 552 -23.01 -14.16 -18.99
CA VAL A 552 -22.70 -14.82 -17.71
C VAL A 552 -21.28 -14.45 -17.33
N PHE A 553 -21.11 -13.93 -16.12
CA PHE A 553 -19.85 -13.43 -15.57
C PHE A 553 -19.90 -13.52 -14.04
N GLN A 554 -18.86 -13.06 -13.36
CA GLN A 554 -18.84 -12.97 -11.91
C GLN A 554 -18.64 -11.51 -11.48
N LEU A 555 -19.19 -11.16 -10.33
CA LEU A 555 -19.06 -9.87 -9.67
C LEU A 555 -18.63 -10.12 -8.21
N PRO A 556 -17.88 -9.20 -7.57
CA PRO A 556 -17.72 -9.19 -6.11
C PRO A 556 -19.06 -9.23 -5.37
N ASP A 557 -19.05 -9.60 -4.10
CA ASP A 557 -20.20 -9.44 -3.19
C ASP A 557 -20.39 -7.93 -2.90
N ASP A 558 -21.42 -7.31 -3.50
CA ASP A 558 -21.71 -5.87 -3.39
C ASP A 558 -23.16 -5.56 -3.89
N CYS A 559 -23.65 -4.36 -3.57
CA CYS A 559 -24.95 -3.84 -3.99
C CYS A 559 -24.86 -3.07 -5.33
N TYR A 560 -25.26 -3.73 -6.42
CA TYR A 560 -25.12 -3.21 -7.78
C TYR A 560 -26.33 -2.45 -8.29
N GLU A 561 -26.11 -1.42 -9.12
CA GLU A 561 -27.12 -0.78 -9.98
C GLU A 561 -26.98 -1.25 -11.44
N PHE A 562 -27.96 -2.00 -11.93
CA PHE A 562 -28.14 -2.28 -13.36
C PHE A 562 -28.90 -1.12 -14.03
N GLU A 563 -28.36 -0.56 -15.12
CA GLU A 563 -29.06 0.39 -15.99
C GLU A 563 -29.11 -0.12 -17.43
N LEU A 564 -30.32 -0.45 -17.90
CA LEU A 564 -30.60 -0.67 -19.32
C LEU A 564 -30.79 0.68 -20.02
N LEU A 565 -30.13 0.88 -21.14
CA LEU A 565 -30.14 2.09 -21.95
C LEU A 565 -30.87 1.84 -23.29
N ASP A 566 -31.69 2.82 -23.69
CA ASP A 566 -32.34 2.94 -25.00
C ASP A 566 -32.01 4.33 -25.59
N SER A 567 -31.36 4.33 -26.76
CA SER A 567 -30.93 5.57 -27.42
C SER A 567 -32.05 6.35 -28.15
N TYR A 568 -33.20 5.74 -28.44
CA TYR A 568 -34.32 6.38 -29.14
C TYR A 568 -35.47 6.77 -28.19
N GLY A 569 -35.69 6.01 -27.14
CA GLY A 569 -36.55 6.36 -26.01
C GLY A 569 -38.00 5.86 -26.12
N ASP A 570 -38.33 5.04 -27.12
CA ASP A 570 -39.60 4.32 -27.25
C ASP A 570 -39.70 3.05 -26.38
N GLY A 571 -38.62 2.66 -25.69
CA GLY A 571 -38.58 1.50 -24.79
C GLY A 571 -38.56 0.16 -25.54
N ILE A 572 -38.39 -0.94 -24.81
CA ILE A 572 -38.21 -2.26 -25.45
C ILE A 572 -39.49 -3.11 -25.54
N CYS A 573 -40.65 -2.64 -25.03
CA CYS A 573 -41.90 -3.41 -25.04
C CYS A 573 -43.12 -2.77 -25.74
N CYS A 574 -43.96 -3.67 -26.25
CA CYS A 574 -45.42 -3.65 -26.20
C CYS A 574 -46.13 -2.94 -27.37
N GLU A 575 -45.60 -1.83 -27.90
CA GLU A 575 -46.01 -1.34 -29.23
C GLU A 575 -44.92 -1.64 -30.29
N GLU A 576 -43.66 -1.32 -29.99
CA GLU A 576 -42.55 -1.57 -30.91
C GLU A 576 -41.82 -2.92 -30.73
N GLY A 577 -42.07 -3.70 -29.66
CA GLY A 577 -41.46 -5.03 -29.54
C GLY A 577 -42.04 -5.96 -28.47
N SER A 578 -41.30 -7.02 -28.19
CA SER A 578 -41.50 -7.92 -27.04
C SER A 578 -40.17 -8.14 -26.31
N GLY A 579 -39.42 -7.05 -26.16
CA GLY A 579 -38.17 -7.03 -25.42
C GLY A 579 -38.41 -7.07 -23.91
N SER A 580 -37.41 -7.56 -23.19
CA SER A 580 -37.42 -7.73 -21.74
C SER A 580 -35.98 -7.80 -21.23
N PHE A 581 -35.78 -7.60 -19.94
CA PHE A 581 -34.53 -7.96 -19.29
C PHE A 581 -34.75 -8.73 -18.00
N LYS A 582 -33.73 -9.51 -17.61
CA LYS A 582 -33.66 -10.27 -16.38
C LYS A 582 -32.22 -10.27 -15.85
N VAL A 583 -32.08 -10.16 -14.53
CA VAL A 583 -30.82 -10.32 -13.78
C VAL A 583 -30.97 -11.52 -12.87
N GLU A 584 -29.97 -12.42 -12.90
CA GLU A 584 -29.79 -13.46 -11.91
C GLU A 584 -28.46 -13.25 -11.15
N TYR A 585 -28.47 -13.42 -9.83
CA TYR A 585 -27.33 -13.28 -8.92
C TYR A 585 -27.25 -14.54 -8.04
N ASP A 586 -26.09 -15.19 -8.01
CA ASP A 586 -25.88 -16.61 -7.67
C ASP A 586 -26.94 -17.60 -8.23
N GLY A 587 -27.57 -17.25 -9.35
CA GLY A 587 -28.67 -18.02 -9.94
C GLY A 587 -30.06 -17.81 -9.31
N VAL A 588 -30.18 -16.94 -8.30
CA VAL A 588 -31.46 -16.35 -7.84
C VAL A 588 -31.90 -15.29 -8.83
N GLU A 589 -33.20 -15.16 -9.12
CA GLU A 589 -33.74 -14.11 -10.01
C GLU A 589 -34.03 -12.84 -9.20
N GLU A 590 -33.08 -11.90 -9.19
CA GLU A 590 -33.16 -10.62 -8.45
C GLU A 590 -34.04 -9.58 -9.15
N VAL A 591 -33.93 -9.48 -10.49
CA VAL A 591 -34.63 -8.45 -11.27
C VAL A 591 -35.25 -9.04 -12.52
N TYR A 592 -36.50 -8.70 -12.78
CA TYR A 592 -37.20 -9.01 -14.03
C TYR A 592 -38.06 -7.83 -14.50
N ASN A 593 -38.00 -7.51 -15.79
CA ASN A 593 -38.87 -6.51 -16.40
C ASN A 593 -39.18 -6.84 -17.86
N ASP A 594 -40.45 -7.10 -18.17
CA ASP A 594 -40.98 -7.35 -19.50
C ASP A 594 -41.74 -6.15 -20.09
N SER A 595 -41.73 -5.01 -19.38
CA SER A 595 -42.70 -3.91 -19.53
C SER A 595 -42.01 -2.53 -19.50
N PHE A 596 -40.78 -2.42 -20.00
CA PHE A 596 -40.15 -1.11 -20.22
C PHE A 596 -40.78 -0.42 -21.44
N LEU A 597 -41.80 0.41 -21.16
CA LEU A 597 -42.75 0.91 -22.15
C LEU A 597 -42.33 2.18 -22.89
N ASN A 598 -41.54 3.07 -22.27
CA ASN A 598 -41.15 4.40 -22.79
C ASN A 598 -39.98 4.93 -21.92
N GLY A 599 -39.01 5.62 -22.52
CA GLY A 599 -37.92 6.31 -21.83
C GLY A 599 -36.53 5.89 -22.30
N ASN A 600 -35.51 6.72 -22.04
CA ASN A 600 -34.14 6.47 -22.49
C ASN A 600 -33.32 5.51 -21.61
N SER A 601 -33.79 5.22 -20.38
CA SER A 601 -33.19 4.17 -19.55
C SER A 601 -34.15 3.66 -18.48
N VAL A 602 -33.82 2.49 -17.92
CA VAL A 602 -34.46 1.92 -16.73
C VAL A 602 -33.39 1.31 -15.82
N LYS A 603 -33.47 1.67 -14.53
CA LYS A 603 -32.55 1.25 -13.48
C LYS A 603 -33.20 0.23 -12.54
N ALA A 604 -32.40 -0.66 -11.98
CA ALA A 604 -32.77 -1.59 -10.92
C ALA A 604 -31.54 -1.97 -10.09
N SER A 605 -31.72 -2.32 -8.81
CA SER A 605 -30.63 -2.79 -7.94
C SER A 605 -30.68 -4.30 -7.76
N PHE A 606 -29.52 -4.94 -7.53
CA PHE A 606 -29.39 -6.37 -7.25
C PHE A 606 -28.11 -6.64 -6.44
N GLY A 607 -28.00 -7.83 -5.83
CA GLY A 607 -26.81 -8.24 -5.06
C GLY A 607 -26.73 -7.70 -3.62
N CYS A 608 -27.59 -6.76 -3.27
CA CYS A 608 -27.71 -6.11 -1.95
C CYS A 608 -28.27 -7.04 -0.84
N GLY A 609 -27.72 -8.24 -0.69
CA GLY A 609 -28.11 -9.26 0.29
C GLY A 609 -29.26 -10.17 -0.17
N SER A 610 -28.99 -11.49 -0.30
CA SER A 610 -30.00 -12.50 -0.66
C SER A 610 -29.99 -13.74 0.27
N GLY A 611 -29.94 -13.50 1.58
CA GLY A 611 -30.21 -14.50 2.62
C GLY A 611 -31.71 -14.73 2.80
N GLY A 612 -32.33 -15.55 1.96
CA GLY A 612 -33.79 -15.54 1.78
C GLY A 612 -34.64 -16.18 2.89
N ASP A 613 -35.62 -15.43 3.40
CA ASP A 613 -36.95 -15.97 3.75
C ASP A 613 -38.07 -14.97 3.39
N VAL A 614 -39.24 -15.45 2.98
CA VAL A 614 -40.34 -14.62 2.45
C VAL A 614 -41.38 -14.28 3.52
N GLY A 615 -41.07 -13.30 4.36
CA GLY A 615 -41.96 -12.73 5.38
C GLY A 615 -41.88 -11.19 5.40
N GLY A 616 -43.02 -10.51 5.58
CA GLY A 616 -43.06 -9.03 5.55
C GLY A 616 -42.88 -8.38 6.93
N GLY A 617 -41.92 -7.45 7.01
CA GLY A 617 -41.52 -6.70 8.22
C GLY A 617 -40.10 -7.11 8.65
N SER A 618 -39.16 -6.20 8.96
CA SER A 618 -39.22 -4.74 9.15
C SER A 618 -38.04 -4.05 8.43
N PRO A 619 -37.84 -2.71 8.50
CA PRO A 619 -36.51 -2.14 8.25
C PRO A 619 -35.44 -2.74 9.19
N PRO A 620 -34.13 -2.61 8.85
CA PRO A 620 -33.01 -3.09 9.68
C PRO A 620 -33.14 -2.57 11.12
N SER A 621 -32.73 -3.40 12.07
CA SER A 621 -33.07 -3.22 13.48
C SER A 621 -32.00 -3.83 14.38
N CYS A 622 -31.02 -3.00 14.71
CA CYS A 622 -30.00 -3.26 15.72
C CYS A 622 -30.54 -3.94 17.00
N GLY A 623 -29.75 -4.88 17.51
CA GLY A 623 -30.05 -5.71 18.67
C GLY A 623 -30.77 -7.01 18.33
N ASN A 624 -30.51 -7.59 17.16
CA ASN A 624 -31.22 -8.77 16.64
C ASN A 624 -30.39 -10.08 16.67
N GLY A 625 -29.06 -9.97 16.77
CA GLY A 625 -28.11 -11.09 16.89
C GLY A 625 -27.41 -11.43 15.58
N ILE A 626 -27.54 -10.58 14.57
CA ILE A 626 -27.00 -10.72 13.22
C ILE A 626 -26.40 -9.36 12.84
N LEU A 627 -25.11 -9.34 12.55
CA LEU A 627 -24.39 -8.17 12.04
C LEU A 627 -24.81 -7.90 10.59
N GLU A 628 -25.59 -6.85 10.33
CA GLU A 628 -25.98 -6.42 8.98
C GLU A 628 -24.97 -5.40 8.39
N ASP A 629 -24.88 -5.22 7.07
CA ASP A 629 -23.76 -4.49 6.41
C ASP A 629 -23.64 -2.98 6.73
N ILE A 630 -24.58 -2.40 7.48
CA ILE A 630 -24.55 -1.00 7.97
C ILE A 630 -24.07 -0.89 9.43
N GLU A 631 -23.94 -2.04 10.09
CA GLU A 631 -23.70 -2.23 11.51
C GLU A 631 -22.21 -2.55 11.74
N GLU A 632 -21.55 -1.83 12.65
CA GLU A 632 -20.14 -2.09 13.03
C GLU A 632 -20.06 -3.18 14.12
N CYS A 633 -21.19 -3.49 14.74
CA CYS A 633 -21.46 -4.56 15.68
C CYS A 633 -22.97 -4.83 15.69
N ASP A 634 -23.40 -6.04 16.06
CA ASP A 634 -24.70 -6.35 16.67
C ASP A 634 -24.43 -7.49 17.66
N ASP A 635 -24.93 -7.38 18.89
CA ASP A 635 -24.69 -8.36 19.97
C ASP A 635 -25.91 -9.25 20.30
N GLY A 636 -27.08 -8.95 19.73
CA GLY A 636 -28.34 -9.62 20.01
C GLY A 636 -29.22 -9.00 21.11
N ASN A 637 -28.95 -7.76 21.53
CA ASN A 637 -29.73 -7.10 22.57
C ASN A 637 -29.90 -5.57 22.35
N GLN A 638 -30.73 -4.89 23.16
CA GLN A 638 -31.00 -3.43 23.06
C GLN A 638 -30.53 -2.60 24.27
N ASN A 639 -29.42 -3.02 24.89
CA ASN A 639 -28.72 -2.32 25.95
C ASN A 639 -27.61 -1.48 25.33
N ASN A 640 -27.79 -0.17 25.29
CA ASN A 640 -26.81 0.75 24.69
C ASN A 640 -25.42 0.71 25.35
N ASN A 641 -25.29 0.08 26.52
CA ASN A 641 -24.17 0.18 27.45
C ASN A 641 -23.30 -1.10 27.54
N ASP A 642 -23.33 -1.94 26.51
CA ASP A 642 -22.34 -3.01 26.31
C ASP A 642 -21.51 -2.75 25.06
N SER A 643 -20.84 -3.78 24.51
CA SER A 643 -19.83 -3.59 23.46
C SER A 643 -20.43 -3.07 22.15
N CYS A 644 -21.77 -3.09 22.02
CA CYS A 644 -22.48 -2.53 20.90
C CYS A 644 -23.56 -1.53 21.34
N THR A 645 -23.60 -0.38 20.70
CA THR A 645 -24.68 0.60 20.88
C THR A 645 -25.94 0.18 20.12
N ASN A 646 -27.10 0.70 20.52
CA ASN A 646 -28.39 0.49 19.86
C ASN A 646 -28.52 1.17 18.48
N GLU A 647 -27.50 1.93 18.05
CA GLU A 647 -27.35 2.40 16.66
C GLU A 647 -26.34 1.53 15.87
N CYS A 648 -25.96 0.38 16.45
CA CYS A 648 -25.04 -0.62 15.93
C CYS A 648 -23.69 -0.03 15.50
N LYS A 649 -23.14 0.76 16.43
CA LYS A 649 -21.77 1.26 16.45
C LYS A 649 -21.05 0.68 17.65
N ILE A 650 -19.78 0.34 17.49
CA ILE A 650 -18.93 -0.13 18.59
C ILE A 650 -18.88 1.00 19.62
N ALA A 651 -19.24 0.73 20.87
CA ALA A 651 -19.21 1.75 21.92
C ALA A 651 -17.77 2.26 22.11
N VAL A 652 -17.57 3.57 22.00
CA VAL A 652 -16.25 4.20 22.03
C VAL A 652 -16.26 5.54 22.77
N CYS A 653 -15.48 5.61 23.84
CA CYS A 653 -15.23 6.82 24.62
C CYS A 653 -15.22 8.15 23.82
N GLY A 654 -16.19 8.99 24.15
CA GLY A 654 -16.49 10.26 23.50
C GLY A 654 -17.69 10.21 22.55
N ASP A 655 -18.48 9.13 22.52
CA ASP A 655 -19.69 9.00 21.68
C ASP A 655 -21.00 9.40 22.42
N GLY A 656 -20.95 9.51 23.75
CA GLY A 656 -22.06 9.88 24.62
C GLY A 656 -22.76 8.69 25.30
N ILE A 657 -22.21 7.49 25.20
CA ILE A 657 -22.84 6.24 25.63
C ILE A 657 -21.85 5.39 26.45
N VAL A 658 -22.04 5.35 27.78
CA VAL A 658 -21.13 4.63 28.69
C VAL A 658 -21.07 3.12 28.37
N GLY A 659 -19.95 2.69 27.79
CA GLY A 659 -19.68 1.31 27.38
C GLY A 659 -19.09 0.41 28.48
N PRO A 660 -18.80 -0.87 28.16
CA PRO A 660 -18.43 -1.90 29.13
C PRO A 660 -16.97 -1.79 29.56
N GLY A 661 -16.75 -1.10 30.68
CA GLY A 661 -15.42 -0.82 31.23
C GLY A 661 -15.18 0.68 31.42
N GLU A 662 -16.02 1.51 30.82
CA GLU A 662 -16.08 2.95 31.02
C GLU A 662 -16.85 3.27 32.32
N GLN A 663 -16.52 4.41 32.91
CA GLN A 663 -17.13 4.91 34.15
C GLN A 663 -18.04 6.11 33.88
N CYS A 664 -17.80 6.78 32.75
CA CYS A 664 -18.57 7.89 32.21
C CYS A 664 -18.37 7.92 30.69
N ASP A 665 -19.27 8.61 30.00
CA ASP A 665 -19.09 9.19 28.67
C ASP A 665 -20.03 10.41 28.63
N ASP A 666 -19.61 11.50 27.99
CA ASP A 666 -20.37 12.73 27.84
C ASP A 666 -20.51 13.22 26.38
N GLY A 667 -19.98 12.47 25.41
CA GLY A 667 -20.09 12.75 23.98
C GLY A 667 -19.08 13.77 23.46
N ASN A 668 -17.95 13.95 24.14
CA ASN A 668 -16.96 14.95 23.79
C ASN A 668 -15.49 14.43 23.87
N ASN A 669 -14.48 15.31 23.77
CA ASN A 669 -13.05 14.98 23.83
C ASN A 669 -12.26 16.05 24.65
N VAL A 670 -12.84 16.53 25.75
CA VAL A 670 -12.43 17.71 26.56
C VAL A 670 -12.10 17.26 27.98
N ASN A 671 -10.83 16.95 28.21
CA ASN A 671 -10.34 16.32 29.44
C ASN A 671 -10.37 17.22 30.72
N ASP A 672 -11.09 18.35 30.73
CA ASP A 672 -11.23 19.24 31.90
C ASP A 672 -12.68 19.43 32.40
N ASP A 673 -13.61 18.57 31.97
CA ASP A 673 -14.98 18.49 32.50
C ASP A 673 -15.22 17.28 33.45
N ALA A 674 -16.40 16.66 33.39
CA ALA A 674 -16.81 15.57 34.28
C ALA A 674 -16.45 14.16 33.76
N CYS A 675 -16.04 14.05 32.49
CA CYS A 675 -15.51 12.81 31.93
C CYS A 675 -14.17 13.03 31.24
N ARG A 676 -13.26 12.05 31.36
CA ARG A 676 -11.90 12.14 30.82
C ARG A 676 -11.86 11.50 29.44
N ASN A 677 -10.88 11.85 28.61
CA ASN A 677 -10.71 11.28 27.26
C ASN A 677 -10.27 9.78 27.27
N ASP A 678 -10.18 9.15 28.45
CA ASP A 678 -10.03 7.71 28.65
C ASP A 678 -11.26 7.06 29.33
N CYS A 679 -12.37 7.80 29.42
CA CYS A 679 -13.67 7.44 29.98
C CYS A 679 -13.61 6.82 31.38
N THR A 680 -12.59 7.21 32.14
CA THR A 680 -12.61 7.18 33.59
C THR A 680 -13.28 8.45 34.12
N SER A 681 -14.00 8.33 35.22
CA SER A 681 -14.67 9.49 35.84
C SER A 681 -13.65 10.54 36.23
N ALA A 682 -14.00 11.81 36.02
CA ALA A 682 -13.26 12.92 36.60
C ALA A 682 -13.15 12.74 38.12
N LEU A 683 -11.92 12.65 38.63
CA LEU A 683 -11.61 12.30 40.01
C LEU A 683 -10.56 13.26 40.55
N CYS A 684 -10.85 13.82 41.73
CA CYS A 684 -9.86 14.59 42.46
C CYS A 684 -8.63 13.75 42.80
N GLY A 685 -7.45 14.28 42.46
CA GLY A 685 -6.16 13.63 42.61
C GLY A 685 -5.70 12.86 41.37
N ASP A 686 -6.18 13.22 40.16
CA ASP A 686 -5.79 12.56 38.91
C ASP A 686 -4.69 13.30 38.11
N GLY A 687 -4.43 14.57 38.45
CA GLY A 687 -3.43 15.44 37.83
C GLY A 687 -4.01 16.51 36.89
N VAL A 688 -5.33 16.56 36.71
CA VAL A 688 -6.02 17.48 35.79
C VAL A 688 -7.13 18.23 36.52
N VAL A 689 -6.98 19.55 36.67
CA VAL A 689 -7.96 20.41 37.37
C VAL A 689 -9.25 20.54 36.55
N GLN A 690 -10.35 19.98 37.07
CA GLN A 690 -11.64 19.88 36.38
C GLN A 690 -12.58 21.08 36.69
N SER A 691 -13.65 21.23 35.89
CA SER A 691 -14.64 22.31 36.00
C SER A 691 -15.51 22.28 37.28
N GLY A 692 -14.93 22.64 38.43
CA GLY A 692 -15.58 22.74 39.74
C GLY A 692 -14.58 22.63 40.91
N GLU A 693 -13.40 22.12 40.60
CA GLU A 693 -12.24 22.03 41.46
C GLU A 693 -11.55 23.40 41.61
N GLU A 694 -10.75 23.55 42.65
CA GLU A 694 -9.94 24.76 42.87
C GLU A 694 -8.43 24.47 42.82
N CYS A 695 -8.07 23.18 42.77
CA CYS A 695 -6.75 22.59 42.61
C CYS A 695 -6.94 21.10 42.27
N ASP A 696 -5.92 20.47 41.68
CA ASP A 696 -5.64 19.03 41.63
C ASP A 696 -4.11 18.94 41.52
N ASP A 697 -3.47 17.98 42.19
CA ASP A 697 -2.02 17.74 42.11
C ASP A 697 -1.60 16.29 41.80
N GLY A 698 -2.54 15.44 41.38
CA GLY A 698 -2.28 14.06 40.96
C GLY A 698 -2.07 13.06 42.09
N ASN A 699 -2.63 13.34 43.27
CA ASN A 699 -2.35 12.58 44.49
C ASN A 699 -3.57 12.53 45.45
N ASN A 700 -3.55 11.60 46.40
CA ASN A 700 -4.66 11.30 47.33
C ASN A 700 -4.30 11.64 48.80
N SER A 701 -3.51 12.69 49.01
CA SER A 701 -3.09 13.18 50.32
C SER A 701 -3.85 14.45 50.69
N ASN A 702 -4.68 14.39 51.73
CA ASN A 702 -5.34 15.60 52.25
C ASN A 702 -4.39 16.58 52.96
N ASN A 703 -3.09 16.28 53.01
CA ASN A 703 -2.09 16.89 53.91
C ASN A 703 -0.99 17.68 53.17
N ASP A 704 -1.30 18.23 51.99
CA ASP A 704 -0.36 19.02 51.19
C ASP A 704 -0.88 20.42 50.77
N SER A 705 -1.15 20.66 49.49
CA SER A 705 -1.70 21.94 48.98
C SER A 705 -3.10 21.77 48.41
N CYS A 706 -3.53 20.54 48.14
CA CYS A 706 -4.87 20.24 47.64
C CYS A 706 -5.50 19.11 48.46
N THR A 707 -6.69 19.33 49.02
CA THR A 707 -7.40 18.25 49.70
C THR A 707 -7.99 17.27 48.69
N ASN A 708 -8.27 16.03 49.08
CA ASN A 708 -8.95 15.01 48.25
C ASN A 708 -10.42 15.38 47.90
N ALA A 709 -10.89 16.57 48.28
CA ALA A 709 -12.14 17.19 47.83
C ALA A 709 -11.90 18.29 46.76
N CYS A 710 -10.67 18.39 46.26
CA CYS A 710 -10.14 19.35 45.30
C CYS A 710 -10.50 20.80 45.63
N LYS A 711 -10.21 21.11 46.89
CA LYS A 711 -10.22 22.45 47.49
C LYS A 711 -8.82 22.77 47.99
N ASN A 712 -8.42 24.03 47.79
CA ASN A 712 -7.15 24.52 48.31
C ASN A 712 -7.10 24.30 49.83
N ALA A 713 -6.02 23.67 50.28
CA ALA A 713 -5.72 23.40 51.68
C ALA A 713 -5.88 24.68 52.53
N ARG A 714 -6.61 24.59 53.65
CA ARG A 714 -6.89 25.75 54.52
C ARG A 714 -7.11 25.34 55.97
N CYS A 715 -6.60 26.15 56.88
CA CYS A 715 -6.91 26.02 58.30
C CYS A 715 -8.42 25.96 58.59
N GLY A 716 -8.80 24.98 59.40
CA GLY A 716 -10.17 24.60 59.72
C GLY A 716 -10.81 23.64 58.71
N ASP A 717 -10.02 22.83 57.98
CA ASP A 717 -10.53 21.84 57.02
C ASP A 717 -10.45 20.36 57.49
N ALA A 718 -9.98 20.14 58.73
CA ALA A 718 -9.78 18.86 59.41
C ALA A 718 -8.52 18.07 59.00
N PHE A 719 -7.64 18.66 58.19
CA PHE A 719 -6.41 18.02 57.74
C PHE A 719 -5.19 18.89 58.04
N LEU A 720 -4.13 18.30 58.60
CA LEU A 720 -2.93 19.04 59.01
C LEU A 720 -2.02 19.33 57.81
N GLN A 721 -1.95 20.59 57.36
CA GLN A 721 -1.26 21.00 56.15
C GLN A 721 0.22 21.44 56.37
N PRO A 722 1.08 21.52 55.33
CA PRO A 722 2.51 21.83 55.43
C PRO A 722 2.83 23.29 55.83
N GLY A 723 2.67 23.60 57.11
CA GLY A 723 2.91 24.93 57.71
C GLY A 723 2.06 25.20 58.96
N GLU A 724 1.06 24.35 59.17
CA GLU A 724 0.17 24.34 60.31
C GLU A 724 0.78 23.55 61.48
N GLU A 725 0.32 23.83 62.69
CA GLU A 725 0.76 23.11 63.91
C GLU A 725 -0.37 22.23 64.50
N CYS A 726 -1.60 22.46 64.07
CA CYS A 726 -2.81 21.67 64.29
C CYS A 726 -3.82 21.99 63.18
N ASP A 727 -4.85 21.15 63.05
CA ASP A 727 -6.16 21.48 62.52
C ASP A 727 -7.18 20.65 63.32
N ASP A 728 -8.35 21.18 63.64
CA ASP A 728 -9.44 20.48 64.35
C ASP A 728 -10.81 20.55 63.64
N GLY A 729 -10.81 20.88 62.34
CA GLY A 729 -11.99 20.88 61.49
C GLY A 729 -12.89 22.10 61.62
N ASN A 730 -12.43 23.15 62.30
CA ASN A 730 -13.21 24.36 62.48
C ASN A 730 -12.36 25.65 62.59
N GLY A 731 -13.03 26.79 62.73
CA GLY A 731 -12.41 28.13 62.75
C GLY A 731 -12.76 28.97 63.98
N ASP A 732 -13.25 28.34 65.05
CA ASP A 732 -13.32 28.97 66.36
C ASP A 732 -11.90 29.08 66.97
N ASN A 733 -11.83 29.53 68.23
CA ASN A 733 -10.59 29.61 69.01
C ASN A 733 -11.00 29.42 70.48
N GLY A 734 -10.27 28.62 71.24
CA GLY A 734 -10.56 28.23 72.61
C GLY A 734 -11.04 26.79 72.77
N ASP A 735 -10.84 25.93 71.78
CA ASP A 735 -11.26 24.51 71.74
C ASP A 735 -10.12 23.50 71.49
N GLY A 736 -9.08 23.82 70.73
CA GLY A 736 -7.86 23.00 70.67
C GLY A 736 -6.84 23.44 69.62
N CYS A 737 -7.33 23.87 68.47
CA CYS A 737 -6.60 24.64 67.49
C CYS A 737 -7.11 26.09 67.48
N SER A 738 -6.38 26.97 66.82
CA SER A 738 -6.79 28.35 66.56
C SER A 738 -7.03 28.54 65.08
N SER A 739 -7.83 29.54 64.72
CA SER A 739 -8.12 29.93 63.33
C SER A 739 -6.92 30.39 62.48
N ASP A 740 -5.71 30.46 63.05
CA ASP A 740 -4.41 30.64 62.37
C ASP A 740 -3.56 29.33 62.35
N CYS A 741 -4.18 28.19 62.70
CA CYS A 741 -3.64 26.84 62.83
C CYS A 741 -2.38 26.72 63.68
N LYS A 742 -2.52 27.22 64.92
CA LYS A 742 -1.55 27.12 66.02
C LYS A 742 -2.16 26.43 67.24
N VAL A 743 -1.41 25.50 67.84
CA VAL A 743 -1.88 24.63 68.93
C VAL A 743 -2.26 25.44 70.16
N GLU A 744 -3.50 25.28 70.62
CA GLU A 744 -4.00 25.87 71.85
C GLU A 744 -3.93 24.86 73.00
N THR A 745 -3.48 25.31 74.18
CA THR A 745 -3.19 24.40 75.30
C THR A 745 -4.42 24.22 76.19
N ILE A 746 -5.28 23.26 75.82
CA ILE A 746 -6.58 23.03 76.47
C ILE A 746 -6.60 21.72 77.28
N SER A 747 -7.47 21.66 78.28
CA SER A 747 -7.32 20.80 79.46
C SER A 747 -8.41 19.73 79.60
N THR A 748 -7.93 18.51 79.90
CA THR A 748 -8.55 17.45 80.73
C THR A 748 -9.71 16.57 80.19
N SER A 749 -9.34 15.28 80.07
CA SER A 749 -10.04 14.06 80.53
C SER A 749 -11.23 13.48 79.76
N CYS A 750 -11.11 12.20 79.42
CA CYS A 750 -12.18 11.32 78.89
C CYS A 750 -12.78 10.40 79.98
N GLN A 751 -13.91 9.76 79.68
CA GLN A 751 -14.50 8.68 80.50
C GLN A 751 -14.80 7.44 79.64
N ALA A 752 -14.82 6.26 80.27
CA ALA A 752 -15.08 4.98 79.62
C ALA A 752 -16.59 4.71 79.42
N GLY A 753 -16.92 3.74 78.56
CA GLY A 753 -18.29 3.23 78.40
C GLY A 753 -18.43 2.07 77.41
N GLU A 754 -19.67 1.73 77.06
CA GLU A 754 -20.07 0.43 76.50
C GLU A 754 -19.91 0.34 74.96
N VAL A 755 -19.63 -0.85 74.43
CA VAL A 755 -19.55 -1.15 73.00
C VAL A 755 -20.72 -2.06 72.60
N GLU A 756 -21.47 -1.67 71.57
CA GLU A 756 -22.50 -2.49 70.93
C GLU A 756 -22.09 -2.84 69.49
N VAL A 757 -22.49 -4.04 69.04
CA VAL A 757 -22.23 -4.54 67.68
C VAL A 757 -23.56 -5.01 67.09
N GLU A 758 -23.95 -4.44 65.95
CA GLU A 758 -25.18 -4.80 65.24
C GLU A 758 -24.85 -5.44 63.89
N LEU A 759 -25.44 -6.60 63.63
CA LEU A 759 -25.45 -7.26 62.33
C LEU A 759 -26.79 -6.99 61.65
N VAL A 760 -26.77 -6.22 60.57
CA VAL A 760 -27.97 -5.87 59.81
C VAL A 760 -28.10 -6.84 58.64
N PHE A 761 -29.22 -7.57 58.60
CA PHE A 761 -29.59 -8.45 57.49
C PHE A 761 -30.94 -8.01 56.89
N GLN A 762 -31.03 -7.87 55.57
CA GLN A 762 -32.29 -7.58 54.85
C GLN A 762 -32.55 -8.59 53.73
N SER A 763 -33.22 -9.71 54.08
CA SER A 763 -33.79 -10.63 53.10
C SER A 763 -35.33 -10.53 53.07
N ASP A 764 -35.86 -10.11 51.93
CA ASP A 764 -37.29 -10.29 51.64
C ASP A 764 -37.57 -11.75 51.28
N ALA A 765 -38.22 -12.45 52.21
CA ALA A 765 -38.78 -13.79 52.10
C ALA A 765 -37.81 -14.95 51.76
N TYR A 766 -37.42 -15.73 52.79
CA TYR A 766 -38.03 -17.05 53.01
C TYR A 766 -37.90 -17.50 54.47
N SER A 767 -38.94 -18.12 55.03
CA SER A 767 -38.97 -18.46 56.46
C SER A 767 -38.27 -19.80 56.76
N TYR A 768 -37.11 -19.73 57.42
CA TYR A 768 -36.58 -20.82 58.24
C TYR A 768 -36.40 -20.35 59.68
N ASN A 769 -36.89 -21.17 60.62
CA ASN A 769 -36.74 -20.91 62.06
C ASN A 769 -35.39 -21.46 62.55
N GLU A 770 -35.01 -21.08 63.77
CA GLU A 770 -33.87 -21.62 64.54
C GLU A 770 -32.47 -21.20 64.05
N ASN A 771 -32.13 -19.94 64.29
CA ASN A 771 -30.75 -19.47 64.47
C ASN A 771 -30.67 -18.68 65.79
N GLU A 772 -30.33 -19.35 66.90
CA GLU A 772 -30.07 -18.70 68.19
C GLU A 772 -28.57 -18.37 68.32
N LEU A 773 -28.25 -17.10 68.59
CA LEU A 773 -26.86 -16.65 68.80
C LEU A 773 -26.47 -16.84 70.27
N TYR A 774 -25.44 -17.66 70.54
CA TYR A 774 -24.94 -17.94 71.89
C TYR A 774 -23.52 -17.38 72.09
N PHE A 775 -23.36 -16.52 73.09
CA PHE A 775 -22.06 -16.00 73.53
C PHE A 775 -21.44 -16.90 74.61
N TYR A 776 -20.14 -17.19 74.50
CA TYR A 776 -19.36 -17.89 75.53
C TYR A 776 -18.01 -17.21 75.74
N GLU A 777 -17.66 -16.96 77.00
CA GLU A 777 -16.39 -16.38 77.43
C GLU A 777 -15.42 -17.50 77.84
N SER A 778 -14.26 -17.60 77.15
CA SER A 778 -13.23 -18.59 77.48
C SER A 778 -12.12 -17.93 78.31
N THR A 779 -11.87 -18.46 79.52
CA THR A 779 -11.03 -17.81 80.55
C THR A 779 -9.74 -18.56 80.89
N ASP A 780 -9.25 -19.45 80.01
CA ASP A 780 -7.99 -20.19 80.21
C ASP A 780 -7.11 -20.17 78.94
N GLN A 781 -5.90 -19.61 79.05
CA GLN A 781 -4.96 -19.40 77.94
C GLN A 781 -3.97 -20.58 77.73
N THR A 782 -4.18 -21.75 78.35
CA THR A 782 -3.11 -22.75 78.48
C THR A 782 -3.17 -23.99 77.56
N ASN A 783 -4.18 -24.13 76.69
CA ASN A 783 -4.19 -25.17 75.63
C ASN A 783 -4.79 -24.67 74.31
N VAL A 784 -3.95 -24.42 73.31
CA VAL A 784 -4.38 -24.15 71.92
C VAL A 784 -4.63 -25.48 71.19
N GLY A 785 -5.57 -26.28 71.72
CA GLY A 785 -5.76 -27.69 71.34
C GLY A 785 -7.20 -28.10 71.04
N ASP A 786 -8.16 -27.64 71.84
CA ASP A 786 -9.59 -27.96 71.68
C ASP A 786 -10.41 -26.66 71.68
N ILE A 787 -10.96 -26.30 70.52
CA ILE A 787 -12.04 -25.31 70.37
C ILE A 787 -13.12 -26.00 69.52
N ASP A 788 -14.29 -26.23 70.11
CA ASP A 788 -15.42 -26.85 69.41
C ASP A 788 -16.02 -25.86 68.39
N PHE A 789 -16.12 -26.30 67.13
CA PHE A 789 -16.67 -25.50 66.04
C PHE A 789 -18.20 -25.65 65.96
N ILE A 790 -18.93 -24.55 66.10
CA ILE A 790 -20.32 -24.47 65.65
C ILE A 790 -20.30 -24.31 64.12
N TRP A 791 -21.02 -25.17 63.40
CA TRP A 791 -20.83 -25.37 61.97
C TRP A 791 -22.16 -25.34 61.20
N ILE A 792 -22.29 -24.39 60.28
CA ILE A 792 -23.42 -24.26 59.35
C ILE A 792 -22.89 -24.66 57.96
N GLY A 793 -23.34 -25.79 57.42
CA GLY A 793 -22.85 -26.35 56.15
C GLY A 793 -23.84 -26.20 54.98
N THR A 794 -23.52 -26.45 53.71
CA THR A 794 -22.32 -27.10 53.08
C THR A 794 -22.18 -26.56 51.63
N LYS A 795 -21.15 -26.83 50.79
CA LYS A 795 -20.22 -27.98 50.71
C LYS A 795 -18.97 -27.70 49.84
N GLN A 796 -17.81 -28.23 50.25
CA GLN A 796 -16.56 -28.54 49.49
C GLN A 796 -16.25 -27.79 48.17
N GLY A 797 -15.12 -27.05 48.16
CA GLY A 797 -14.06 -27.44 47.21
C GLY A 797 -13.00 -26.48 46.67
N ILE A 798 -12.25 -25.72 47.51
CA ILE A 798 -10.92 -25.10 47.18
C ILE A 798 -11.00 -23.94 46.15
N GLU A 799 -10.48 -22.71 46.35
CA GLU A 799 -9.68 -22.07 47.41
C GLU A 799 -9.92 -20.53 47.35
N SER A 800 -9.97 -19.81 48.47
CA SER A 800 -9.85 -18.35 48.50
C SER A 800 -9.28 -17.86 49.85
N ASN A 801 -8.60 -16.70 49.86
CA ASN A 801 -7.89 -16.19 51.04
C ASN A 801 -7.89 -14.64 51.08
N LYS A 802 -8.80 -14.04 51.87
CA LYS A 802 -8.58 -12.71 52.46
C LYS A 802 -8.98 -12.73 53.94
N LYS A 803 -7.98 -12.59 54.81
CA LYS A 803 -8.15 -12.40 56.24
C LYS A 803 -8.18 -10.89 56.52
N TYR A 804 -9.29 -10.36 56.98
CA TYR A 804 -9.35 -8.97 57.46
C TYR A 804 -9.06 -8.95 58.97
N GLU A 805 -8.19 -8.03 59.38
CA GLU A 805 -7.70 -7.85 60.74
C GLU A 805 -7.91 -6.39 61.14
N MET A 806 -8.63 -6.16 62.24
CA MET A 806 -8.86 -4.82 62.79
C MET A 806 -8.65 -4.83 64.31
N SER A 807 -8.34 -3.67 64.89
CA SER A 807 -8.08 -3.50 66.32
C SER A 807 -8.86 -2.29 66.86
N ALA A 808 -9.46 -2.41 68.04
CA ALA A 808 -10.15 -1.30 68.70
C ALA A 808 -9.89 -1.30 70.21
N CYS A 809 -9.77 -0.11 70.81
CA CYS A 809 -9.42 0.06 72.22
C CYS A 809 -10.60 0.63 73.01
N VAL A 810 -10.83 0.10 74.21
CA VAL A 810 -12.00 0.41 75.05
C VAL A 810 -11.63 1.33 76.22
N ASP A 811 -10.36 1.30 76.64
CA ASP A 811 -9.76 2.27 77.55
C ASP A 811 -8.24 2.35 77.30
N GLU A 812 -7.53 3.25 78.01
CA GLU A 812 -6.08 3.46 77.91
C GLU A 812 -5.23 2.18 78.13
N THR A 813 -5.82 1.12 78.68
CA THR A 813 -5.13 -0.11 79.08
C THR A 813 -5.53 -1.36 78.29
N LYS A 814 -6.54 -1.29 77.42
CA LYS A 814 -7.13 -2.45 76.73
C LYS A 814 -7.48 -2.21 75.27
N CYS A 815 -6.88 -3.03 74.41
CA CYS A 815 -7.13 -3.08 72.98
C CYS A 815 -7.42 -4.51 72.52
N TYR A 816 -8.49 -4.69 71.75
CA TYR A 816 -8.95 -6.00 71.25
C TYR A 816 -8.70 -6.14 69.76
N LYS A 817 -8.43 -7.37 69.30
CA LYS A 817 -8.26 -7.70 67.88
C LYS A 817 -9.39 -8.57 67.37
N PHE A 818 -9.93 -8.22 66.20
CA PHE A 818 -11.07 -8.88 65.57
C PHE A 818 -10.66 -9.49 64.23
N PHE A 819 -11.23 -10.66 63.93
CA PHE A 819 -10.93 -11.42 62.72
C PHE A 819 -12.21 -11.78 61.97
N PHE A 820 -12.25 -11.37 60.70
CA PHE A 820 -13.34 -11.66 59.79
C PHE A 820 -12.84 -12.62 58.71
N PHE A 821 -13.60 -13.70 58.53
CA PHE A 821 -13.38 -14.70 57.49
C PHE A 821 -14.65 -14.83 56.67
N ASP A 822 -14.57 -14.29 55.46
CA ASP A 822 -15.38 -14.76 54.35
C ASP A 822 -14.99 -16.23 54.06
N SER A 823 -15.99 -17.10 53.93
CA SER A 823 -15.81 -18.55 53.76
C SER A 823 -15.83 -19.01 52.29
N TYR A 824 -16.18 -18.12 51.35
CA TYR A 824 -16.30 -18.43 49.93
C TYR A 824 -15.51 -17.43 49.05
N GLY A 825 -15.44 -16.15 49.44
CA GLY A 825 -14.69 -15.10 48.75
C GLY A 825 -15.59 -14.15 47.94
N ASP A 826 -16.89 -14.17 48.20
CA ASP A 826 -17.96 -13.41 47.55
C ASP A 826 -18.35 -12.12 48.30
N GLY A 827 -17.89 -11.91 49.53
CA GLY A 827 -18.07 -10.67 50.29
C GLY A 827 -19.43 -10.51 50.98
N LEU A 828 -19.65 -9.33 51.58
CA LEU A 828 -20.96 -8.96 52.15
C LEU A 828 -21.88 -8.49 51.01
N TRP A 829 -22.99 -9.19 50.81
CA TRP A 829 -23.84 -9.05 49.62
C TRP A 829 -25.17 -8.36 49.91
N GLY A 830 -25.63 -7.50 48.99
CA GLY A 830 -26.87 -6.74 49.16
C GLY A 830 -26.77 -5.64 50.23
N ASN A 831 -27.87 -5.37 50.95
CA ASN A 831 -27.93 -4.36 52.02
C ASN A 831 -27.35 -4.84 53.36
N ASP A 832 -26.73 -6.03 53.41
CA ASP A 832 -26.26 -6.62 54.64
C ASP A 832 -24.95 -5.95 55.11
N GLY A 833 -24.86 -5.60 56.39
CA GLY A 833 -23.82 -4.71 56.89
C GLY A 833 -23.49 -4.89 58.36
N LEU A 834 -22.25 -4.50 58.72
CA LEU A 834 -21.75 -4.52 60.09
C LEU A 834 -21.68 -3.10 60.64
N ARG A 835 -22.28 -2.88 61.82
CA ARG A 835 -22.14 -1.65 62.60
C ARG A 835 -21.54 -1.92 63.97
N LEU A 836 -20.67 -1.00 64.40
CA LEU A 836 -20.00 -1.05 65.69
C LEU A 836 -20.08 0.35 66.32
N SER A 837 -20.63 0.39 67.54
CA SER A 837 -20.96 1.64 68.24
C SER A 837 -20.34 1.66 69.63
N TRP A 838 -19.87 2.83 70.07
CA TRP A 838 -19.35 3.06 71.41
C TRP A 838 -20.15 4.17 72.10
N ASN A 839 -20.72 3.90 73.28
CA ASN A 839 -21.67 4.77 73.98
C ASN A 839 -22.85 5.26 73.12
N GLY A 840 -23.29 4.43 72.15
CA GLY A 840 -24.35 4.79 71.18
C GLY A 840 -23.90 5.73 70.06
N VAL A 841 -22.60 6.01 69.93
CA VAL A 841 -22.01 6.70 68.78
C VAL A 841 -21.43 5.64 67.84
N GLU A 842 -21.85 5.63 66.58
CA GLU A 842 -21.29 4.73 65.56
C GLU A 842 -19.81 5.06 65.33
N VAL A 843 -18.92 4.10 65.57
CA VAL A 843 -17.45 4.24 65.41
C VAL A 843 -16.91 3.46 64.20
N LEU A 844 -17.69 2.51 63.67
CA LEU A 844 -17.45 1.88 62.38
C LEU A 844 -18.76 1.38 61.76
N SER A 845 -18.98 1.68 60.48
CA SER A 845 -19.97 1.01 59.64
C SER A 845 -19.29 0.52 58.37
N VAL A 846 -19.49 -0.75 58.03
CA VAL A 846 -18.99 -1.35 56.78
C VAL A 846 -20.15 -1.50 55.81
N ALA A 847 -20.11 -0.74 54.72
CA ALA A 847 -21.05 -0.79 53.60
C ALA A 847 -20.65 -1.87 52.56
N PRO A 848 -21.58 -2.38 51.75
CA PRO A 848 -21.32 -3.43 50.76
C PRO A 848 -20.41 -2.97 49.60
N TYR A 849 -19.88 -3.96 48.86
CA TYR A 849 -19.01 -3.76 47.70
C TYR A 849 -19.46 -4.68 46.56
N GLU A 850 -19.83 -4.15 45.39
CA GLU A 850 -20.51 -4.91 44.34
C GLU A 850 -19.56 -5.63 43.36
N VAL A 851 -19.41 -6.95 43.46
CA VAL A 851 -19.07 -7.83 42.31
C VAL A 851 -19.57 -9.28 42.51
N GLY A 852 -20.01 -9.94 41.44
CA GLY A 852 -20.02 -11.42 41.33
C GLY A 852 -21.35 -12.14 41.67
N PRO A 853 -21.74 -13.22 40.95
CA PRO A 853 -23.08 -13.79 41.01
C PRO A 853 -23.39 -14.64 42.27
N LYS A 854 -24.59 -14.40 42.79
CA LYS A 854 -25.20 -14.92 44.03
C LYS A 854 -25.10 -16.44 44.28
N TRP A 855 -24.60 -16.80 45.47
CA TRP A 855 -24.84 -18.07 46.16
C TRP A 855 -25.14 -17.81 47.65
N ASP A 856 -25.90 -18.69 48.31
CA ASP A 856 -26.33 -18.46 49.70
C ASP A 856 -25.28 -18.94 50.72
N GLY A 857 -24.51 -18.01 51.29
CA GLY A 857 -23.52 -18.25 52.36
C GLY A 857 -23.54 -17.14 53.42
N GLY A 858 -23.39 -17.50 54.71
CA GLY A 858 -23.39 -16.54 55.82
C GLY A 858 -21.99 -16.33 56.43
N PRO A 859 -21.65 -15.12 56.90
CA PRO A 859 -20.32 -14.81 57.44
C PRO A 859 -20.07 -15.43 58.83
N ALA A 860 -18.80 -15.69 59.15
CA ALA A 860 -18.36 -16.20 60.45
C ALA A 860 -17.38 -15.22 61.14
N ILE A 861 -17.65 -14.93 62.42
CA ILE A 861 -16.86 -14.00 63.25
C ILE A 861 -15.97 -14.79 64.21
N TYR A 862 -14.69 -14.42 64.29
CA TYR A 862 -13.70 -15.05 65.18
C TYR A 862 -13.02 -14.01 66.09
N TRP A 863 -12.58 -14.46 67.27
CA TRP A 863 -12.08 -13.57 68.33
C TRP A 863 -10.86 -14.18 69.04
N THR A 864 -9.72 -13.48 69.04
CA THR A 864 -8.53 -13.88 69.82
C THR A 864 -7.65 -12.68 70.23
N GLU A 865 -7.33 -12.64 71.53
CA GLU A 865 -6.29 -11.84 72.21
C GLU A 865 -6.55 -10.34 72.52
N ASP A 866 -6.04 -9.98 73.70
CA ASP A 866 -5.96 -8.63 74.30
C ASP A 866 -4.53 -8.12 74.09
N LEU A 867 -4.39 -6.93 73.53
CA LEU A 867 -3.12 -6.33 73.11
C LEU A 867 -2.54 -5.35 74.14
N GLY A 868 -3.28 -5.02 75.20
CA GLY A 868 -2.84 -4.08 76.24
C GLY A 868 -2.90 -2.59 75.85
N ALA A 869 -2.09 -1.78 76.55
CA ALA A 869 -2.16 -0.32 76.54
C ALA A 869 -1.55 0.36 75.29
N CYS A 870 -2.18 1.45 74.84
CA CYS A 870 -1.73 2.25 73.69
C CYS A 870 -0.46 3.07 73.95
N SER A 871 0.26 3.39 72.85
CA SER A 871 1.31 4.41 72.75
C SER A 871 1.27 5.07 71.37
#